data_AF-A0A602YEZ9-F1
#
_entry.id   AF-A0A602YEZ9-F1
#
_cell.length_a   1.000
_cell.length_b   1.000
_cell.length_c   1.000
_cell.angle_alpha   90.00
_cell.angle_beta   90.00
_cell.angle_gamma   90.00
#
_symmetry.space_group_name_H-M   'P 1'
#
loop_
_entity.id
_entity.type
_entity.pdbx_description
1 polymer ?
#
loop_
_entity_poly.entity_id
_entity_poly.type
_entity_poly.pdbx_seq_one_letter_code
_entity_poly.pdbx_strand_id
1 'polypeptide(L)'
;VQGTGFSLATSQLLGGLADLTNVSLSSAGSAAGAQNVLDNSIVNDANRDTLLAKRIENMTSVEMNGTAIFDDSAKSDKGWTHDYSSVDTPNGGWIFNNTSVTAGGDVNLKGVAFTNATVTVSNGSLTLDNGGAVPLTGTTVTVNDGAVSVHSGGGNIDLTKGNISAKRDITLKTDNGTVLISGTNATVKANITSSDGDIMITGNSGNSMGVRLVNANLTSINMSINGSAIGGSNDDMASFGAVSLFGADEFHVANTGHGEMNGYVNNYLDLTRNGAIVIGQIFAGGDTNVVFDGSFDIKGDAFTTGAKPSSTYDIFFNNGSSSITFKGGKSSMTSCSHGVYTRFSAYSATHTTNFILDGADFVFNVTAGTAPHQGLSMLGTIEFNKYTSGFAFSGNGNAQLNIHTSSQEEGIYLNRLTNKDLLGNFSLNVTNDIGDAIVMLGHTAVNLVNATITGTSGTGAGFRLESTDKSNVSLGNNTITGISKTGSGIKLIGNNITLSNGTLNGTSGNGSGVVLTGGSNYTLDGASVTGTAADGSGIAVNGTLTVNNGTVVKGLATGGGSGVTVSGDLVTDSGDGISITGTAFSGDGVKVDGDTTLTNAMLNGRADSGNGVNIAGNLTTDSSTQVSGHAASGTGVNLGAALTGASVKGSSDTGTGVQLADNAVVTEAVLNGTSASGDGVTFTGNVKMDDT
;
A
#
# COMPACT_ATOMS: atom_id res chain seq x y z
N VAL A 1 -8.11 38.72 -6.21
CA VAL A 1 -7.09 39.77 -6.30
C VAL A 1 -6.09 39.51 -5.18
N GLN A 2 -4.93 38.91 -5.47
CA GLN A 2 -3.82 38.88 -4.51
C GLN A 2 -3.23 40.29 -4.53
N GLY A 3 -3.38 41.03 -3.43
CA GLY A 3 -2.80 42.37 -3.32
C GLY A 3 -1.28 42.23 -3.35
N THR A 4 -0.65 42.75 -4.40
CA THR A 4 0.81 42.82 -4.50
C THR A 4 1.33 43.80 -3.46
N GLY A 5 2.38 43.44 -2.72
CA GLY A 5 3.16 44.41 -1.95
C GLY A 5 3.80 45.45 -2.88
N PHE A 6 4.67 46.31 -2.34
CA PHE A 6 5.44 47.22 -3.19
C PHE A 6 6.75 46.59 -3.64
N SER A 7 7.22 46.96 -4.83
CA SER A 7 8.55 46.60 -5.32
C SER A 7 9.22 47.86 -5.85
N LEU A 8 10.33 48.26 -5.23
CA LEU A 8 11.20 49.32 -5.71
C LEU A 8 12.51 48.69 -6.15
N ALA A 9 12.71 48.66 -7.46
CA ALA A 9 13.93 48.20 -8.08
C ALA A 9 14.42 49.22 -9.11
N THR A 10 15.72 49.22 -9.40
CA THR A 10 16.36 50.07 -10.43
C THR A 10 16.06 51.57 -10.28
N SER A 11 15.87 52.03 -9.04
CA SER A 11 15.45 53.40 -8.70
C SER A 11 16.40 54.00 -7.66
N GLN A 12 16.64 55.31 -7.72
CA GLN A 12 17.51 56.00 -6.75
C GLN A 12 16.73 57.06 -5.99
N LEU A 13 16.82 57.01 -4.65
CA LEU A 13 16.32 58.08 -3.79
C LEU A 13 17.45 59.08 -3.56
N LEU A 14 17.22 60.32 -4.00
CA LEU A 14 18.23 61.38 -3.98
C LEU A 14 17.85 62.50 -3.00
N GLY A 15 18.81 63.37 -2.70
CA GLY A 15 18.60 64.52 -1.82
C GLY A 15 18.13 64.10 -0.42
N GLY A 16 17.09 64.77 0.10
CA GLY A 16 16.55 64.50 1.44
C GLY A 16 15.84 63.15 1.63
N LEU A 17 15.81 62.30 0.60
CA LEU A 17 15.25 60.94 0.65
C LEU A 17 16.33 59.84 0.71
N ALA A 18 17.60 60.18 0.46
CA ALA A 18 18.67 59.20 0.28
C ALA A 18 19.01 58.40 1.55
N ASP A 19 18.88 59.03 2.71
CA ASP A 19 19.11 58.41 4.02
C ASP A 19 17.89 57.67 4.57
N LEU A 20 16.77 57.69 3.84
CA LEU A 20 15.47 57.13 4.21
C LEU A 20 14.82 57.74 5.46
N THR A 21 15.37 58.82 6.03
CA THR A 21 14.82 59.46 7.24
C THR A 21 13.44 60.05 6.96
N ASN A 22 13.28 60.72 5.80
CA ASN A 22 12.03 61.36 5.38
C ASN A 22 11.13 60.46 4.51
N VAL A 23 11.37 59.15 4.51
CA VAL A 23 10.66 58.17 3.68
C VAL A 23 9.79 57.28 4.56
N SER A 24 8.51 57.20 4.23
CA SER A 24 7.57 56.23 4.80
C SER A 24 7.25 55.15 3.76
N LEU A 25 7.39 53.89 4.16
CA LEU A 25 7.05 52.73 3.36
C LEU A 25 5.87 52.03 4.03
N SER A 26 4.83 51.72 3.26
CA SER A 26 3.67 51.00 3.76
C SER A 26 3.11 50.09 2.68
N SER A 27 2.75 48.90 3.10
CA SER A 27 2.01 47.89 2.36
C SER A 27 0.62 47.66 2.96
N ALA A 28 0.13 48.60 3.79
CA ALA A 28 -1.20 48.54 4.38
C ALA A 28 -2.28 48.38 3.29
N GLY A 29 -3.22 47.46 3.54
CA GLY A 29 -4.25 47.08 2.56
C GLY A 29 -3.83 45.99 1.58
N SER A 30 -2.56 45.58 1.55
CA SER A 30 -2.12 44.37 0.84
C SER A 30 -2.61 43.11 1.56
N ALA A 31 -2.70 41.99 0.83
CA ALA A 31 -3.05 40.71 1.43
C ALA A 31 -1.97 40.26 2.42
N ALA A 32 -2.37 39.57 3.49
CA ALA A 32 -1.42 38.95 4.42
C ALA A 32 -0.50 37.99 3.66
N GLY A 33 0.81 38.14 3.83
CA GLY A 33 1.82 37.35 3.13
C GLY A 33 2.29 37.93 1.79
N ALA A 34 1.76 39.09 1.36
CA ALA A 34 2.34 39.82 0.24
C ALA A 34 3.77 40.24 0.56
N GLN A 35 4.74 39.96 -0.30
CA GLN A 35 6.13 40.36 -0.06
C GLN A 35 6.42 41.72 -0.68
N ASN A 36 7.12 42.57 0.07
CA ASN A 36 7.69 43.80 -0.45
C ASN A 36 9.13 43.54 -0.92
N VAL A 37 9.61 44.29 -1.91
CA VAL A 37 10.97 44.15 -2.45
C VAL A 37 11.65 45.51 -2.53
N LEU A 38 12.85 45.59 -1.97
CA LEU A 38 13.79 46.71 -2.10
C LEU A 38 15.12 46.16 -2.60
N ASP A 39 15.56 46.61 -3.77
CA ASP A 39 16.88 46.20 -4.28
C ASP A 39 18.02 47.10 -3.75
N ASN A 40 19.25 46.77 -4.16
CA ASN A 40 20.46 47.50 -3.78
C ASN A 40 20.56 48.93 -4.37
N SER A 41 19.62 49.34 -5.24
CA SER A 41 19.55 50.72 -5.73
C SER A 41 18.85 51.64 -4.73
N ILE A 42 18.02 51.07 -3.85
CA ILE A 42 17.34 51.79 -2.76
C ILE A 42 18.12 51.67 -1.45
N VAL A 43 18.65 50.49 -1.14
CA VAL A 43 19.26 50.17 0.15
C VAL A 43 20.77 50.00 0.00
N ASN A 44 21.54 50.68 0.83
CA ASN A 44 22.99 50.59 0.89
C ASN A 44 23.48 50.67 2.35
N ASP A 45 24.80 50.52 2.56
CA ASP A 45 25.40 50.53 3.89
C ASP A 45 25.10 51.79 4.72
N ALA A 46 24.91 52.94 4.07
CA ALA A 46 24.72 54.21 4.76
C ALA A 46 23.27 54.42 5.24
N ASN A 47 22.27 53.81 4.60
CA ASN A 47 20.86 54.02 4.93
C ASN A 47 20.15 52.77 5.50
N ARG A 48 20.82 51.61 5.50
CA ARG A 48 20.28 50.34 5.99
C ARG A 48 19.74 50.42 7.41
N ASP A 49 20.50 50.96 8.36
CA ASP A 49 20.05 50.97 9.76
C ASP A 49 18.78 51.83 9.93
N THR A 50 18.68 52.94 9.18
CA THR A 50 17.47 53.76 9.11
C THR A 50 16.29 53.00 8.52
N LEU A 51 16.52 52.14 7.52
CA LEU A 51 15.49 51.25 6.97
C LEU A 51 15.04 50.22 8.01
N LEU A 52 15.99 49.51 8.64
CA LEU A 52 15.69 48.40 9.56
C LEU A 52 14.99 48.85 10.84
N ALA A 53 15.11 50.13 11.20
CA ALA A 53 14.35 50.75 12.28
C ALA A 53 12.86 50.96 11.93
N LYS A 54 12.47 50.87 10.65
CA LYS A 54 11.07 51.00 10.22
C LYS A 54 10.28 49.72 10.53
N ARG A 55 8.96 49.87 10.60
CA ARG A 55 8.00 48.77 10.75
C ARG A 55 7.07 48.80 9.54
N ILE A 56 7.10 47.75 8.74
CA ILE A 56 6.32 47.59 7.51
C ILE A 56 5.40 46.39 7.69
N GLU A 57 4.17 46.49 7.21
CA GLU A 57 3.08 45.56 7.52
C GLU A 57 3.32 44.12 7.05
N ASN A 58 4.10 43.95 5.98
CA ASN A 58 4.50 42.64 5.47
C ASN A 58 6.02 42.51 5.34
N MET A 59 6.49 41.25 5.32
CA MET A 59 7.88 40.90 5.07
C MET A 59 8.45 41.66 3.86
N THR A 60 9.58 42.33 4.10
CA THR A 60 10.26 43.14 3.09
C THR A 60 11.62 42.53 2.77
N SER A 61 11.76 42.08 1.52
CA SER A 61 13.03 41.58 0.99
C SER A 61 13.97 42.73 0.66
N VAL A 62 15.19 42.62 1.16
CA VAL A 62 16.26 43.61 0.98
C VAL A 62 17.44 42.92 0.31
N GLU A 63 17.78 43.36 -0.90
CA GLU A 63 18.97 42.91 -1.62
C GLU A 63 20.23 43.55 -1.04
N MET A 64 21.14 42.71 -0.52
CA MET A 64 22.35 43.17 0.19
C MET A 64 23.61 43.18 -0.67
N ASN A 65 23.50 42.79 -1.95
CA ASN A 65 24.59 42.81 -2.93
C ASN A 65 25.84 42.03 -2.49
N GLY A 66 25.66 40.96 -1.73
CA GLY A 66 26.74 40.14 -1.18
C GLY A 66 27.39 40.69 0.10
N THR A 67 27.01 41.87 0.57
CA THR A 67 27.54 42.44 1.82
C THR A 67 26.97 41.68 3.02
N ALA A 68 27.80 41.46 4.04
CA ALA A 68 27.37 40.83 5.30
C ALA A 68 26.37 41.73 6.05
N ILE A 69 25.20 41.19 6.40
CA ILE A 69 24.24 41.85 7.28
C ILE A 69 24.74 41.85 8.73
N PHE A 70 25.51 40.83 9.11
CA PHE A 70 26.05 40.70 10.45
C PHE A 70 27.40 39.98 10.45
N ASP A 71 28.39 40.58 11.10
CA ASP A 71 29.68 39.96 11.40
C ASP A 71 30.17 40.44 12.78
N ASP A 72 30.31 39.52 13.72
CA ASP A 72 30.88 39.79 15.04
C ASP A 72 32.31 39.28 15.22
N SER A 73 32.97 38.79 14.17
CA SER A 73 34.28 38.14 14.25
C SER A 73 35.32 38.97 15.02
N ALA A 74 35.31 40.29 14.83
CA ALA A 74 36.20 41.24 15.50
C ALA A 74 35.72 41.72 16.89
N LYS A 75 34.49 41.40 17.31
CA LYS A 75 33.89 41.87 18.59
C LYS A 75 34.24 40.92 19.74
N SER A 76 34.32 41.44 20.96
CA SER A 76 34.44 40.62 22.19
C SER A 76 33.11 39.99 22.59
N ASP A 77 32.04 40.77 22.49
CA ASP A 77 30.67 40.33 22.76
C ASP A 77 30.13 39.68 21.48
N LYS A 78 29.79 38.40 21.59
CA LYS A 78 29.37 37.56 20.47
C LYS A 78 27.87 37.32 20.47
N GLY A 79 27.32 37.04 19.29
CA GLY A 79 25.91 36.75 19.07
C GLY A 79 25.12 37.94 18.55
N TRP A 80 23.92 37.65 18.05
CA TRP A 80 23.01 38.63 17.46
C TRP A 80 21.61 38.41 17.98
N THR A 81 21.16 39.27 18.89
CA THR A 81 19.78 39.24 19.40
C THR A 81 19.06 40.51 18.98
N HIS A 82 17.94 40.36 18.27
CA HIS A 82 17.11 41.50 17.89
C HIS A 82 15.65 41.10 17.62
N ASP A 83 14.73 42.01 17.94
CA ASP A 83 13.30 41.85 17.66
C ASP A 83 12.84 42.87 16.62
N TYR A 84 12.68 42.41 15.37
CA TYR A 84 12.14 43.21 14.28
C TYR A 84 10.62 43.11 14.17
N SER A 85 9.97 42.30 15.01
CA SER A 85 8.52 42.14 15.00
C SER A 85 7.80 43.33 15.65
N SER A 86 6.48 43.38 15.45
CA SER A 86 5.59 44.37 16.06
C SER A 86 4.20 43.78 16.21
N VAL A 87 3.54 44.08 17.34
CA VAL A 87 2.15 43.65 17.61
C VAL A 87 1.15 44.25 16.62
N ASP A 88 1.45 45.44 16.09
CA ASP A 88 0.60 46.13 15.12
C ASP A 88 0.81 45.58 13.69
N THR A 89 1.95 44.96 13.43
CA THR A 89 2.35 44.40 12.13
C THR A 89 2.94 43.00 12.30
N PRO A 90 2.14 42.01 12.75
CA PRO A 90 2.65 40.70 13.18
C PRO A 90 3.23 39.85 12.04
N ASN A 91 2.91 40.18 10.79
CA ASN A 91 3.44 39.53 9.58
C ASN A 91 4.57 40.34 8.91
N GLY A 92 4.98 41.44 9.56
CA GLY A 92 6.04 42.33 9.12
C GLY A 92 7.42 41.83 9.52
N GLY A 93 8.45 42.29 8.81
CA GLY A 93 9.83 41.91 9.08
C GLY A 93 10.73 42.06 7.86
N TRP A 94 11.92 41.48 7.96
CA TRP A 94 12.97 41.61 6.96
C TRP A 94 13.37 40.26 6.39
N ILE A 95 13.46 40.17 5.07
CA ILE A 95 14.11 39.04 4.38
C ILE A 95 15.44 39.57 3.86
N PHE A 96 16.55 39.15 4.44
CA PHE A 96 17.86 39.55 3.94
C PHE A 96 18.26 38.65 2.77
N ASN A 97 18.35 39.24 1.58
CA ASN A 97 18.71 38.53 0.36
C ASN A 97 20.17 38.73 -0.02
N ASN A 98 20.83 37.66 -0.50
CA ASN A 98 22.19 37.69 -1.04
C ASN A 98 23.18 38.34 -0.05
N THR A 99 23.32 37.72 1.11
CA THR A 99 24.09 38.25 2.25
C THR A 99 24.78 37.14 3.03
N SER A 100 25.52 37.51 4.08
CA SER A 100 26.08 36.59 5.05
C SER A 100 25.90 37.05 6.50
N VAL A 101 25.85 36.06 7.41
CA VAL A 101 25.88 36.20 8.87
C VAL A 101 27.05 35.39 9.40
N THR A 102 27.95 36.03 10.15
CA THR A 102 29.01 35.34 10.91
C THR A 102 28.89 35.72 12.38
N ALA A 103 28.48 34.77 13.21
CA ALA A 103 28.27 34.96 14.64
C ALA A 103 29.09 33.98 15.48
N GLY A 104 29.76 34.50 16.51
CA GLY A 104 30.55 33.71 17.45
C GLY A 104 29.73 33.11 18.61
N GLY A 105 28.49 33.55 18.80
CA GLY A 105 27.58 33.16 19.89
C GLY A 105 26.12 33.09 19.42
N ASP A 106 25.16 33.04 20.34
CA ASP A 106 23.74 32.83 20.01
C ASP A 106 23.17 33.90 19.07
N VAL A 107 22.38 33.46 18.09
CA VAL A 107 21.62 34.32 17.17
C VAL A 107 20.13 34.11 17.45
N ASN A 108 19.46 35.12 17.99
CA ASN A 108 18.05 35.09 18.36
C ASN A 108 17.31 36.24 17.69
N LEU A 109 16.63 35.96 16.59
CA LEU A 109 16.01 36.97 15.75
C LEU A 109 14.51 36.76 15.65
N LYS A 110 13.76 37.86 15.78
CA LYS A 110 12.33 37.89 15.48
C LYS A 110 12.03 38.76 14.28
N GLY A 111 11.08 38.34 13.45
CA GLY A 111 10.72 39.08 12.23
C GLY A 111 11.80 39.06 11.15
N VAL A 112 12.63 38.00 11.10
CA VAL A 112 13.75 37.88 10.16
C VAL A 112 13.69 36.57 9.40
N ALA A 113 14.04 36.63 8.11
CA ALA A 113 14.29 35.49 7.25
C ALA A 113 15.49 35.77 6.31
N PHE A 114 15.93 34.76 5.57
CA PHE A 114 17.15 34.85 4.75
C PHE A 114 16.97 34.16 3.41
N THR A 115 17.36 34.80 2.32
CA THR A 115 17.33 34.17 0.99
C THR A 115 18.68 34.32 0.30
N ASN A 116 19.11 33.28 -0.41
CA ASN A 116 20.41 33.22 -1.07
C ASN A 116 21.58 33.64 -0.14
N ALA A 117 21.50 33.28 1.14
CA ALA A 117 22.43 33.74 2.16
C ALA A 117 23.31 32.63 2.72
N THR A 118 24.40 33.00 3.37
CA THR A 118 25.22 32.08 4.18
C THR A 118 25.17 32.51 5.65
N VAL A 119 24.62 31.66 6.52
CA VAL A 119 24.51 31.92 7.96
C VAL A 119 25.41 30.95 8.70
N THR A 120 26.41 31.48 9.43
CA THR A 120 27.34 30.68 10.22
C THR A 120 27.34 31.12 11.67
N VAL A 121 27.03 30.18 12.57
CA VAL A 121 27.07 30.36 14.03
C VAL A 121 28.09 29.38 14.62
N SER A 122 29.17 29.92 15.20
CA SER A 122 30.30 29.09 15.63
C SER A 122 30.11 28.45 17.01
N ASN A 123 29.71 29.22 18.03
CA ASN A 123 29.59 28.71 19.42
C ASN A 123 28.24 29.09 20.05
N GLY A 124 27.14 28.84 19.36
CA GLY A 124 25.80 29.18 19.83
C GLY A 124 24.72 28.50 19.00
N SER A 125 23.47 28.83 19.28
CA SER A 125 22.29 28.36 18.54
C SER A 125 21.74 29.45 17.62
N LEU A 126 20.97 29.05 16.60
CA LEU A 126 20.21 29.95 15.75
C LEU A 126 18.71 29.79 16.04
N THR A 127 18.05 30.89 16.41
CA THR A 127 16.60 30.96 16.57
C THR A 127 16.03 32.03 15.63
N LEU A 128 15.13 31.63 14.75
CA LEU A 128 14.31 32.51 13.92
C LEU A 128 12.84 32.33 14.34
N ASP A 129 12.24 33.36 14.93
CA ASP A 129 10.85 33.32 15.41
C ASP A 129 10.04 34.44 14.75
N ASN A 130 9.21 34.08 13.78
CA ASN A 130 8.44 35.05 13.02
C ASN A 130 6.93 34.82 13.18
N GLY A 131 6.17 35.90 13.32
CA GLY A 131 4.71 35.85 13.23
C GLY A 131 4.24 35.60 11.79
N GLY A 132 5.02 36.03 10.79
CA GLY A 132 4.83 35.74 9.37
C GLY A 132 5.74 34.61 8.85
N ALA A 133 5.83 34.51 7.52
CA ALA A 133 6.61 33.46 6.83
C ALA A 133 8.11 33.57 7.08
N VAL A 134 8.82 32.44 7.02
CA VAL A 134 10.29 32.36 7.12
C VAL A 134 10.88 31.72 5.86
N PRO A 135 11.02 32.47 4.75
CA PRO A 135 11.74 31.98 3.58
C PRO A 135 13.24 31.82 3.90
N LEU A 136 13.75 30.63 3.63
CA LEU A 136 15.15 30.20 3.70
C LEU A 136 15.66 29.72 2.33
N THR A 137 15.04 30.20 1.25
CA THR A 137 15.29 29.77 -0.12
C THR A 137 16.73 30.04 -0.53
N GLY A 138 17.43 29.01 -1.02
CA GLY A 138 18.84 29.11 -1.43
C GLY A 138 19.82 29.43 -0.30
N THR A 139 19.36 29.43 0.96
CA THR A 139 20.19 29.79 2.12
C THR A 139 20.88 28.56 2.68
N THR A 140 22.16 28.72 3.03
CA THR A 140 22.93 27.71 3.77
C THR A 140 23.11 28.16 5.21
N VAL A 141 22.60 27.36 6.15
CA VAL A 141 22.76 27.57 7.59
C VAL A 141 23.74 26.53 8.14
N THR A 142 24.73 27.00 8.91
CA THR A 142 25.72 26.14 9.59
C THR A 142 25.86 26.59 11.03
N VAL A 143 25.49 25.72 11.97
CA VAL A 143 25.57 25.94 13.41
C VAL A 143 26.49 24.88 14.03
N ASN A 144 27.73 25.26 14.33
CA ASN A 144 28.78 24.29 14.62
C ASN A 144 28.65 23.61 16.00
N ASP A 145 28.03 24.25 16.99
CA ASP A 145 27.97 23.72 18.37
C ASP A 145 26.58 23.74 19.03
N GLY A 146 25.61 24.40 18.41
CA GLY A 146 24.26 24.58 18.96
C GLY A 146 23.15 23.96 18.13
N ALA A 147 21.92 24.38 18.46
CA ALA A 147 20.69 23.95 17.79
C ALA A 147 20.23 24.99 16.76
N VAL A 148 19.31 24.59 15.88
CA VAL A 148 18.58 25.47 14.98
C VAL A 148 17.09 25.38 15.30
N SER A 149 16.44 26.51 15.55
CA SER A 149 14.99 26.60 15.74
C SER A 149 14.41 27.64 14.79
N VAL A 150 13.49 27.21 13.94
CA VAL A 150 12.79 28.08 12.98
C VAL A 150 11.29 27.95 13.20
N HIS A 151 10.65 29.07 13.49
CA HIS A 151 9.22 29.15 13.77
C HIS A 151 8.54 30.19 12.87
N SER A 152 7.41 29.80 12.30
CA SER A 152 6.49 30.66 11.54
C SER A 152 5.09 30.56 12.12
N GLY A 153 4.59 31.66 12.68
CA GLY A 153 3.22 31.75 13.20
C GLY A 153 2.16 31.69 12.08
N GLY A 154 2.46 32.30 10.93
CA GLY A 154 1.58 32.33 9.77
C GLY A 154 2.38 32.38 8.47
N GLY A 155 2.03 31.51 7.52
CA GLY A 155 2.81 31.32 6.29
C GLY A 155 3.91 30.28 6.43
N ASN A 156 4.69 30.11 5.36
CA ASN A 156 5.55 28.93 5.19
C ASN A 156 6.95 29.12 5.78
N ILE A 157 7.56 28.01 6.19
CA ILE A 157 9.01 27.87 6.21
C ILE A 157 9.41 27.29 4.86
N ASP A 158 10.19 28.01 4.06
CA ASP A 158 10.55 27.61 2.70
C ASP A 158 12.05 27.40 2.56
N LEU A 159 12.47 26.14 2.56
CA LEU A 159 13.85 25.67 2.38
C LEU A 159 14.11 25.19 0.94
N THR A 160 13.41 25.73 -0.05
CA THR A 160 13.70 25.44 -1.45
C THR A 160 15.14 25.79 -1.78
N LYS A 161 15.93 24.79 -2.16
CA LYS A 161 17.39 24.84 -2.41
C LYS A 161 18.20 25.28 -1.19
N GLY A 162 17.62 25.28 0.00
CA GLY A 162 18.28 25.62 1.26
C GLY A 162 18.93 24.39 1.90
N ASN A 163 19.87 24.62 2.81
CA ASN A 163 20.51 23.59 3.61
C ASN A 163 20.64 24.06 5.07
N ILE A 164 20.48 23.14 6.02
CA ILE A 164 20.70 23.40 7.44
C ILE A 164 21.61 22.31 8.01
N SER A 165 22.71 22.71 8.63
CA SER A 165 23.54 21.82 9.44
C SER A 165 23.64 22.36 10.85
N ALA A 166 23.41 21.50 11.84
CA ALA A 166 23.56 21.81 13.25
C ALA A 166 24.24 20.64 13.97
N LYS A 167 24.91 20.90 15.09
CA LYS A 167 25.42 19.84 15.96
C LYS A 167 24.31 19.25 16.82
N ARG A 168 23.41 20.09 17.34
CA ARG A 168 22.26 19.69 18.16
C ARG A 168 20.97 19.76 17.34
N ASP A 169 19.84 19.73 18.03
CA ASP A 169 18.52 19.61 17.44
C ASP A 169 18.23 20.66 16.35
N ILE A 170 17.48 20.25 15.34
CA ILE A 170 16.89 21.13 14.34
C ILE A 170 15.37 21.05 14.47
N THR A 171 14.74 22.17 14.80
CA THR A 171 13.28 22.31 14.89
C THR A 171 12.77 23.25 13.82
N LEU A 172 11.85 22.77 12.98
CA LEU A 172 11.13 23.58 11.97
C LEU A 172 9.64 23.49 12.28
N LYS A 173 9.00 24.62 12.62
CA LYS A 173 7.59 24.62 13.03
C LYS A 173 6.78 25.72 12.36
N THR A 174 5.65 25.34 11.79
CA THR A 174 4.59 26.29 11.40
C THR A 174 3.33 26.08 12.25
N ASP A 175 2.71 27.17 12.69
CA ASP A 175 1.40 27.13 13.35
C ASP A 175 0.24 27.20 12.33
N ASN A 176 0.43 27.95 11.24
CA ASN A 176 -0.50 28.03 10.11
C ASN A 176 0.22 28.22 8.77
N GLY A 177 0.84 27.15 8.27
CA GLY A 177 1.56 27.15 7.00
C GLY A 177 2.24 25.83 6.70
N THR A 178 2.92 25.77 5.56
CA THR A 178 3.67 24.59 5.11
C THR A 178 5.13 24.69 5.52
N VAL A 179 5.72 23.58 5.98
CA VAL A 179 7.19 23.41 5.94
C VAL A 179 7.54 22.79 4.59
N LEU A 180 8.19 23.56 3.71
CA LEU A 180 8.61 23.13 2.38
C LEU A 180 10.11 22.92 2.35
N ILE A 181 10.57 21.69 2.10
CA ILE A 181 11.98 21.34 1.94
C ILE A 181 12.15 20.76 0.54
N SER A 182 12.87 21.45 -0.34
CA SER A 182 12.97 21.02 -1.73
C SER A 182 14.37 21.21 -2.29
N GLY A 183 15.00 20.12 -2.75
CA GLY A 183 16.21 20.18 -3.55
C GLY A 183 15.95 20.70 -4.97
N THR A 184 17.03 20.94 -5.72
CA THR A 184 16.93 21.34 -7.13
C THR A 184 16.44 20.19 -8.01
N ASN A 185 16.91 18.97 -7.75
CA ASN A 185 16.55 17.73 -8.45
C ASN A 185 17.03 16.52 -7.63
N ALA A 186 16.80 15.31 -8.14
CA ALA A 186 17.15 14.06 -7.45
C ALA A 186 18.64 13.90 -7.06
N THR A 187 19.56 14.60 -7.75
CA THR A 187 21.01 14.55 -7.48
C THR A 187 21.51 15.74 -6.65
N VAL A 188 20.75 16.84 -6.60
CA VAL A 188 21.09 18.05 -5.85
C VAL A 188 19.96 18.30 -4.86
N LYS A 189 20.05 17.62 -3.73
CA LYS A 189 19.04 17.61 -2.67
C LYS A 189 19.16 18.81 -1.72
N ALA A 190 18.07 19.13 -1.04
CA ALA A 190 18.13 19.99 0.15
C ALA A 190 18.57 19.14 1.34
N ASN A 191 19.63 19.52 2.04
CA ASN A 191 20.21 18.74 3.13
C ASN A 191 19.91 19.36 4.49
N ILE A 192 19.34 18.57 5.39
CA ILE A 192 19.09 18.94 6.79
C ILE A 192 19.78 17.92 7.68
N THR A 193 20.81 18.34 8.40
CA THR A 193 21.69 17.43 9.15
C THR A 193 21.89 17.90 10.58
N SER A 194 21.46 17.08 11.53
CA SER A 194 21.85 17.19 12.94
C SER A 194 22.86 16.09 13.26
N SER A 195 24.10 16.45 13.65
CA SER A 195 25.13 15.42 13.86
C SER A 195 24.95 14.63 15.16
N ASP A 196 24.53 15.32 16.23
CA ASP A 196 24.45 14.78 17.60
C ASP A 196 23.06 15.00 18.23
N GLY A 197 22.06 15.43 17.44
CA GLY A 197 20.71 15.73 17.92
C GLY A 197 19.61 15.21 17.01
N ASP A 198 18.39 15.68 17.30
CA ASP A 198 17.17 15.23 16.63
C ASP A 198 16.70 16.23 15.55
N ILE A 199 15.93 15.75 14.58
CA ILE A 199 15.21 16.61 13.63
C ILE A 199 13.72 16.53 13.95
N MET A 200 13.11 17.68 14.27
CA MET A 200 11.68 17.84 14.51
C MET A 200 11.08 18.81 13.49
N ILE A 201 10.17 18.30 12.65
CA ILE A 201 9.48 19.09 11.62
C ILE A 201 7.99 19.01 11.88
N THR A 202 7.35 20.15 12.11
CA THR A 202 5.91 20.24 12.33
C THR A 202 5.30 21.26 11.39
N GLY A 203 4.46 20.79 10.48
CA GLY A 203 3.77 21.60 9.50
C GLY A 203 2.26 21.60 9.75
N ASN A 204 1.70 22.67 10.31
CA ASN A 204 0.26 22.80 10.49
C ASN A 204 -0.31 23.74 9.44
N SER A 205 -0.79 23.18 8.35
CA SER A 205 -1.43 23.99 7.32
C SER A 205 -2.95 23.93 7.47
N GLY A 206 -3.63 25.06 7.29
CA GLY A 206 -5.07 25.05 7.07
C GLY A 206 -5.38 24.36 5.74
N ASN A 207 -5.59 25.14 4.68
CA ASN A 207 -6.01 24.63 3.37
C ASN A 207 -4.84 24.25 2.43
N SER A 208 -3.71 23.74 2.94
CA SER A 208 -2.51 23.38 2.15
C SER A 208 -1.94 22.03 2.59
N MET A 209 -0.69 21.73 2.25
CA MET A 209 0.09 20.63 2.81
C MET A 209 0.74 21.05 4.12
N GLY A 210 0.80 20.16 5.10
CA GLY A 210 1.52 20.43 6.36
C GLY A 210 3.02 20.47 6.13
N VAL A 211 3.58 19.35 5.71
CA VAL A 211 5.00 19.20 5.36
C VAL A 211 5.10 18.69 3.92
N ARG A 212 5.97 19.32 3.13
CA ARG A 212 6.30 18.86 1.78
C ARG A 212 7.80 18.70 1.63
N LEU A 213 8.20 17.49 1.24
CA LEU A 213 9.58 17.14 0.92
C LEU A 213 9.67 16.80 -0.57
N VAL A 214 10.69 17.36 -1.22
CA VAL A 214 10.96 17.10 -2.64
C VAL A 214 12.46 17.04 -2.90
N ASN A 215 13.00 15.85 -3.15
CA ASN A 215 14.46 15.65 -3.27
C ASN A 215 15.18 16.16 -2.01
N ALA A 216 14.74 15.70 -0.84
CA ALA A 216 15.30 16.07 0.45
C ALA A 216 16.22 14.95 1.00
N ASN A 217 17.22 15.34 1.78
CA ASN A 217 18.07 14.42 2.53
C ASN A 217 18.13 14.89 3.99
N LEU A 218 17.58 14.08 4.90
CA LEU A 218 17.53 14.38 6.33
C LEU A 218 18.36 13.34 7.10
N THR A 219 19.21 13.79 8.02
CA THR A 219 20.06 12.91 8.83
C THR A 219 20.11 13.39 10.28
N SER A 220 19.83 12.49 11.23
CA SER A 220 19.82 12.79 12.67
C SER A 220 19.93 11.55 13.54
N ILE A 221 19.96 11.72 14.88
CA ILE A 221 19.81 10.60 15.81
C ILE A 221 18.37 10.08 15.75
N ASN A 222 17.38 10.90 16.12
CA ASN A 222 15.96 10.62 15.93
C ASN A 222 15.33 11.64 14.99
N MET A 223 14.17 11.28 14.43
CA MET A 223 13.45 12.14 13.50
C MET A 223 11.95 12.11 13.80
N SER A 224 11.30 13.27 13.76
CA SER A 224 9.85 13.37 13.86
C SER A 224 9.33 14.36 12.82
N ILE A 225 8.52 13.88 11.89
CA ILE A 225 7.89 14.67 10.81
C ILE A 225 6.38 14.61 11.01
N ASN A 226 5.78 15.72 11.43
CA ASN A 226 4.37 15.82 11.74
C ASN A 226 3.71 16.82 10.79
N GLY A 227 2.85 16.32 9.93
CA GLY A 227 2.02 17.13 9.04
C GLY A 227 0.57 17.15 9.51
N SER A 228 -0.04 18.33 9.47
CA SER A 228 -1.48 18.51 9.64
C SER A 228 -2.04 19.37 8.52
N ALA A 229 -3.18 18.95 7.98
CA ALA A 229 -3.91 19.68 6.96
C ALA A 229 -5.42 19.67 7.23
N ILE A 230 -6.05 20.80 6.94
CA ILE A 230 -7.47 21.05 7.13
C ILE A 230 -8.08 21.34 5.74
N GLY A 231 -8.62 20.32 5.07
CA GLY A 231 -9.23 20.44 3.74
C GLY A 231 -8.52 19.64 2.66
N GLY A 232 -8.66 20.09 1.41
CA GLY A 232 -8.18 19.41 0.22
C GLY A 232 -7.97 20.33 -0.97
N SER A 233 -7.95 19.76 -2.17
CA SER A 233 -7.96 20.51 -3.43
C SER A 233 -8.98 19.98 -4.43
N ASN A 234 -9.52 20.88 -5.26
CA ASN A 234 -10.29 20.52 -6.45
C ASN A 234 -9.40 20.38 -7.69
N ASP A 235 -8.11 20.67 -7.58
CA ASP A 235 -7.16 20.51 -8.65
C ASP A 235 -6.73 19.05 -8.76
N ASP A 236 -7.15 18.39 -9.84
CA ASP A 236 -6.78 17.02 -10.17
C ASP A 236 -5.27 16.80 -10.33
N MET A 237 -4.47 17.87 -10.45
CA MET A 237 -3.01 17.84 -10.58
C MET A 237 -2.28 17.96 -9.24
N ALA A 238 -2.94 18.47 -8.19
CA ALA A 238 -2.27 18.80 -6.94
C ALA A 238 -2.32 17.61 -5.96
N SER A 239 -1.15 17.07 -5.59
CA SER A 239 -1.05 16.18 -4.42
C SER A 239 -1.28 17.03 -3.17
N PHE A 240 -2.38 16.76 -2.46
CA PHE A 240 -2.65 17.36 -1.15
C PHE A 240 -2.51 16.31 -0.06
N GLY A 241 -1.74 16.63 0.97
CA GLY A 241 -1.63 15.79 2.13
C GLY A 241 -0.94 16.46 3.30
N ALA A 242 -1.14 15.88 4.48
CA ALA A 242 -0.48 16.39 5.68
C ALA A 242 1.04 16.28 5.54
N VAL A 243 1.54 15.13 5.10
CA VAL A 243 2.93 14.94 4.67
C VAL A 243 2.95 14.48 3.22
N SER A 244 3.69 15.19 2.37
CA SER A 244 3.84 14.87 0.95
C SER A 244 5.31 14.63 0.59
N LEU A 245 5.58 13.47 -0.02
CA LEU A 245 6.90 13.03 -0.49
C LEU A 245 6.92 12.92 -2.02
N PHE A 246 7.98 13.40 -2.67
CA PHE A 246 8.11 13.37 -4.12
C PHE A 246 9.57 13.49 -4.59
N GLY A 247 9.92 12.81 -5.68
CA GLY A 247 11.30 12.79 -6.17
C GLY A 247 12.16 11.81 -5.38
N ALA A 248 13.41 12.19 -5.05
CA ALA A 248 14.37 11.33 -4.35
C ALA A 248 14.59 11.77 -2.89
N ASP A 249 13.70 11.35 -2.00
CA ASP A 249 13.74 11.70 -0.57
C ASP A 249 14.46 10.62 0.24
N GLU A 250 15.37 11.03 1.13
CA GLU A 250 16.15 10.14 1.99
C GLU A 250 16.07 10.58 3.46
N PHE A 251 15.78 9.63 4.33
CA PHE A 251 15.67 9.82 5.78
C PHE A 251 16.61 8.84 6.47
N HIS A 252 17.59 9.37 7.19
CA HIS A 252 18.60 8.59 7.89
C HIS A 252 18.51 8.86 9.40
N VAL A 253 18.20 7.83 10.17
CA VAL A 253 18.31 7.88 11.64
C VAL A 253 19.47 6.99 12.09
N ALA A 254 20.06 7.30 13.23
CA ALA A 254 21.09 6.45 13.81
C ALA A 254 20.56 5.03 14.05
N ASN A 255 21.42 4.01 14.04
CA ASN A 255 21.03 2.63 14.32
C ASN A 255 20.34 2.44 15.69
N THR A 256 20.63 3.31 16.65
CA THR A 256 20.01 3.33 17.99
C THR A 256 18.81 4.28 18.08
N GLY A 257 18.57 5.07 17.03
CA GLY A 257 17.52 6.06 16.96
C GLY A 257 16.26 5.53 16.29
N HIS A 258 15.28 6.42 16.19
CA HIS A 258 13.96 6.12 15.63
C HIS A 258 13.43 7.30 14.82
N GLY A 259 12.77 7.01 13.71
CA GLY A 259 12.06 7.97 12.90
C GLY A 259 10.55 7.82 13.01
N GLU A 260 9.83 8.93 13.10
CA GLU A 260 8.37 8.98 13.06
C GLU A 260 7.92 9.94 11.96
N MET A 261 6.93 9.51 11.17
CA MET A 261 6.27 10.34 10.17
C MET A 261 4.75 10.25 10.35
N ASN A 262 4.15 11.30 10.89
CA ASN A 262 2.72 11.36 11.19
C ASN A 262 2.03 12.35 10.26
N GLY A 263 1.03 11.88 9.53
CA GLY A 263 0.14 12.72 8.75
C GLY A 263 -1.26 12.72 9.36
N TYR A 264 -1.83 13.91 9.56
CA TYR A 264 -3.21 14.09 10.00
C TYR A 264 -3.97 14.99 9.02
N VAL A 265 -5.06 14.49 8.43
CA VAL A 265 -5.92 15.29 7.55
C VAL A 265 -7.33 15.33 8.09
N ASN A 266 -7.89 16.52 8.27
CA ASN A 266 -9.33 16.70 8.50
C ASN A 266 -9.96 17.38 7.28
N ASN A 267 -10.67 16.62 6.45
CA ASN A 267 -11.30 17.15 5.25
C ASN A 267 -12.79 17.48 5.50
N TYR A 268 -13.13 18.77 5.47
CA TYR A 268 -14.52 19.28 5.55
C TYR A 268 -15.03 19.90 4.26
N LEU A 269 -14.20 19.94 3.22
CA LEU A 269 -14.56 20.56 1.95
C LEU A 269 -15.00 19.48 0.95
N ASP A 270 -15.84 19.86 -0.01
CA ASP A 270 -16.23 19.03 -1.17
C ASP A 270 -15.04 18.83 -2.15
N LEU A 271 -13.84 18.61 -1.62
CA LEU A 271 -12.59 18.51 -2.35
C LEU A 271 -12.17 17.05 -2.40
N THR A 272 -11.94 16.59 -3.62
CA THR A 272 -11.57 15.20 -3.88
C THR A 272 -10.04 15.09 -3.86
N ARG A 273 -9.53 14.03 -3.21
CA ARG A 273 -8.18 13.46 -3.42
C ARG A 273 -7.05 14.04 -2.53
N ASN A 274 -7.12 13.71 -1.24
CA ASN A 274 -6.01 13.96 -0.32
C ASN A 274 -5.61 12.67 0.41
N GLY A 275 -4.35 12.62 0.86
CA GLY A 275 -3.83 11.58 1.74
C GLY A 275 -3.27 12.18 3.02
N ALA A 276 -3.39 11.52 4.16
CA ALA A 276 -2.67 11.98 5.35
C ALA A 276 -1.14 11.87 5.12
N ILE A 277 -0.71 10.76 4.55
CA ILE A 277 0.60 10.58 3.91
C ILE A 277 0.39 10.43 2.40
N VAL A 278 1.09 11.24 1.61
CA VAL A 278 1.07 11.16 0.13
C VAL A 278 2.46 10.85 -0.39
N ILE A 279 2.57 9.77 -1.15
CA ILE A 279 3.81 9.37 -1.82
C ILE A 279 3.57 9.46 -3.33
N GLY A 280 4.23 10.44 -3.96
CA GLY A 280 4.14 10.70 -5.38
C GLY A 280 3.29 11.91 -5.77
N GLN A 281 3.30 12.23 -7.07
CA GLN A 281 2.58 13.36 -7.64
C GLN A 281 2.12 13.10 -9.08
N ILE A 282 0.89 13.54 -9.39
CA ILE A 282 0.26 13.31 -10.69
C ILE A 282 0.77 14.32 -11.71
N PHE A 283 1.09 13.83 -12.90
CA PHE A 283 1.46 14.61 -14.09
C PHE A 283 2.70 15.53 -13.94
N ALA A 284 3.41 15.47 -12.81
CA ALA A 284 4.68 16.18 -12.62
C ALA A 284 5.85 15.55 -13.40
N GLY A 285 5.70 14.29 -13.84
CA GLY A 285 6.76 13.50 -14.47
C GLY A 285 7.84 13.08 -13.46
N GLY A 286 8.28 11.83 -13.52
CA GLY A 286 9.34 11.29 -12.66
C GLY A 286 8.87 10.26 -11.63
N ASP A 287 9.75 9.30 -11.35
CA ASP A 287 9.54 8.27 -10.34
C ASP A 287 9.74 8.87 -8.94
N THR A 288 8.98 8.36 -7.96
CA THR A 288 9.17 8.72 -6.55
C THR A 288 9.98 7.63 -5.87
N ASN A 289 11.13 8.01 -5.32
CA ASN A 289 12.06 7.13 -4.64
C ASN A 289 12.25 7.65 -3.21
N VAL A 290 11.80 6.87 -2.24
CA VAL A 290 11.89 7.21 -0.82
C VAL A 290 12.77 6.18 -0.12
N VAL A 291 13.74 6.62 0.67
CA VAL A 291 14.59 5.75 1.49
C VAL A 291 14.39 6.08 2.96
N PHE A 292 14.08 5.05 3.74
CA PHE A 292 14.05 5.05 5.19
C PHE A 292 15.22 4.17 5.67
N ASP A 293 16.27 4.80 6.20
CA ASP A 293 17.49 4.14 6.68
C ASP A 293 17.54 4.18 8.21
N GLY A 294 17.33 3.01 8.82
CA GLY A 294 17.00 2.84 10.23
C GLY A 294 15.55 2.41 10.45
N SER A 295 15.07 2.53 11.70
CA SER A 295 13.71 2.13 12.07
C SER A 295 12.75 3.32 11.96
N PHE A 296 11.63 3.15 11.24
CA PHE A 296 10.65 4.20 11.02
C PHE A 296 9.20 3.74 11.24
N ASP A 297 8.43 4.52 11.97
CA ASP A 297 6.97 4.40 12.04
C ASP A 297 6.28 5.51 11.22
N ILE A 298 5.57 5.10 10.17
CA ILE A 298 4.88 6.01 9.25
C ILE A 298 3.38 5.83 9.42
N LYS A 299 2.68 6.88 9.84
CA LYS A 299 1.28 6.83 10.23
C LYS A 299 0.46 7.87 9.48
N GLY A 300 -0.58 7.42 8.79
CA GLY A 300 -1.61 8.27 8.22
C GLY A 300 -2.91 8.15 9.01
N ASP A 301 -3.50 9.29 9.35
CA ASP A 301 -4.83 9.35 9.95
C ASP A 301 -5.65 10.45 9.27
N ALA A 302 -6.61 10.03 8.47
CA ALA A 302 -7.58 10.91 7.86
C ALA A 302 -8.86 10.98 8.70
N PHE A 303 -9.56 12.09 8.60
CA PHE A 303 -10.87 12.29 9.17
C PHE A 303 -11.72 13.10 8.20
N THR A 304 -12.99 12.73 8.07
CA THR A 304 -13.92 13.41 7.17
C THR A 304 -15.09 13.97 7.97
N THR A 305 -15.31 15.29 7.92
CA THR A 305 -16.43 15.96 8.58
C THR A 305 -17.33 16.64 7.56
N GLY A 306 -18.47 16.05 7.23
CA GLY A 306 -19.39 16.65 6.24
C GLY A 306 -20.48 15.70 5.74
N ALA A 307 -21.44 16.25 4.98
CA ALA A 307 -22.62 15.52 4.49
C ALA A 307 -22.37 14.65 3.25
N LYS A 308 -21.17 14.66 2.67
CA LYS A 308 -20.78 13.84 1.50
C LYS A 308 -19.57 12.97 1.82
N PRO A 309 -19.49 11.74 1.28
CA PRO A 309 -18.31 10.90 1.42
C PRO A 309 -17.13 11.55 0.69
N SER A 310 -16.17 12.09 1.43
CA SER A 310 -14.94 12.64 0.84
C SER A 310 -13.98 11.49 0.47
N SER A 311 -13.32 11.57 -0.68
CA SER A 311 -12.30 10.61 -1.10
C SER A 311 -10.94 10.94 -0.44
N THR A 312 -10.91 10.93 0.89
CA THR A 312 -9.69 11.13 1.68
C THR A 312 -9.21 9.78 2.18
N TYR A 313 -7.89 9.56 2.13
CA TYR A 313 -7.27 8.30 2.53
C TYR A 313 -6.16 8.55 3.55
N ASP A 314 -5.80 7.55 4.34
CA ASP A 314 -4.69 7.69 5.29
C ASP A 314 -3.37 7.72 4.54
N ILE A 315 -3.20 6.80 3.59
CA ILE A 315 -2.02 6.68 2.76
C ILE A 315 -2.46 6.67 1.31
N PHE A 316 -1.89 7.57 0.52
CA PHE A 316 -2.25 7.76 -0.87
C PHE A 316 -1.01 7.68 -1.77
N PHE A 317 -0.93 6.61 -2.56
CA PHE A 317 0.12 6.43 -3.57
C PHE A 317 -0.33 7.10 -4.87
N ASN A 318 0.33 8.19 -5.25
CA ASN A 318 -0.16 9.07 -6.29
C ASN A 318 0.76 9.10 -7.52
N ASN A 319 0.29 8.52 -8.63
CA ASN A 319 0.90 8.51 -9.97
C ASN A 319 2.32 7.91 -10.11
N GLY A 320 2.51 7.11 -11.16
CA GLY A 320 3.79 6.49 -11.49
C GLY A 320 4.13 5.27 -10.62
N SER A 321 5.25 4.62 -10.95
CA SER A 321 5.84 3.63 -10.06
C SER A 321 6.57 4.36 -8.93
N SER A 322 6.34 3.92 -7.70
CA SER A 322 7.09 4.42 -6.54
C SER A 322 8.03 3.32 -6.04
N SER A 323 9.20 3.69 -5.55
CA SER A 323 10.12 2.80 -4.87
C SER A 323 10.33 3.29 -3.45
N ILE A 324 10.04 2.42 -2.48
CA ILE A 324 10.14 2.71 -1.06
C ILE A 324 11.13 1.70 -0.50
N THR A 325 12.29 2.20 -0.08
CA THR A 325 13.39 1.37 0.41
C THR A 325 13.46 1.50 1.92
N PHE A 326 13.45 0.36 2.60
CA PHE A 326 13.74 0.27 4.03
C PHE A 326 15.12 -0.39 4.19
N LYS A 327 16.05 0.29 4.87
CA LYS A 327 17.41 -0.21 5.11
C LYS A 327 17.62 -0.43 6.60
N GLY A 328 17.92 -1.67 6.98
CA GLY A 328 18.07 -2.07 8.37
C GLY A 328 16.82 -1.81 9.23
N GLY A 329 16.93 -2.14 10.51
CA GLY A 329 15.89 -1.82 11.50
C GLY A 329 14.54 -2.51 11.29
N LYS A 330 13.54 -2.01 12.01
CA LYS A 330 12.14 -2.42 11.89
C LYS A 330 11.31 -1.20 11.53
N SER A 331 10.60 -1.26 10.43
CA SER A 331 9.78 -0.15 9.97
C SER A 331 8.34 -0.56 9.79
N SER A 332 7.44 0.39 10.00
CA SER A 332 6.01 0.20 9.81
C SER A 332 5.35 1.30 8.99
N MET A 333 4.32 0.92 8.25
CA MET A 333 3.34 1.84 7.69
C MET A 333 1.98 1.53 8.30
N THR A 334 1.27 2.55 8.77
CA THR A 334 -0.02 2.37 9.45
C THR A 334 -1.07 3.32 8.87
N SER A 335 -2.15 2.75 8.33
CA SER A 335 -3.40 3.45 8.03
C SER A 335 -4.39 3.19 9.17
N CYS A 336 -4.90 4.27 9.78
CA CYS A 336 -5.68 4.21 11.01
C CYS A 336 -7.20 4.13 10.83
N SER A 337 -7.75 4.68 9.74
CA SER A 337 -9.18 4.94 9.66
C SER A 337 -9.79 4.87 8.25
N HIS A 338 -9.15 5.44 7.21
CA HIS A 338 -9.73 5.58 5.87
C HIS A 338 -9.01 4.76 4.79
N GLY A 339 -8.16 3.83 5.20
CA GLY A 339 -7.53 2.87 4.30
C GLY A 339 -6.45 3.49 3.40
N VAL A 340 -6.08 2.69 2.41
CA VAL A 340 -4.97 2.96 1.49
C VAL A 340 -5.50 2.98 0.07
N TYR A 341 -5.12 3.98 -0.70
CA TYR A 341 -5.59 4.11 -2.07
C TYR A 341 -4.47 4.53 -3.01
N THR A 342 -4.63 4.20 -4.27
CA THR A 342 -3.75 4.69 -5.33
C THR A 342 -4.56 5.24 -6.51
N ARG A 343 -4.03 6.29 -7.12
CA ARG A 343 -4.53 6.79 -8.40
C ARG A 343 -3.39 6.89 -9.40
N PHE A 344 -3.70 6.50 -10.63
CA PHE A 344 -2.74 6.56 -11.71
C PHE A 344 -3.21 7.39 -12.89
N SER A 345 -2.24 7.76 -13.71
CA SER A 345 -2.45 8.30 -15.04
C SER A 345 -2.97 7.21 -15.99
N ALA A 346 -4.01 7.52 -16.79
CA ALA A 346 -4.64 6.57 -17.71
C ALA A 346 -3.74 6.10 -18.88
N TYR A 347 -2.48 6.56 -18.93
CA TYR A 347 -1.56 6.38 -20.05
C TYR A 347 -0.47 5.32 -19.83
N SER A 348 -0.34 4.70 -18.65
CA SER A 348 0.66 3.65 -18.39
C SER A 348 0.02 2.26 -18.27
N ALA A 349 0.68 1.25 -18.84
CA ALA A 349 0.22 -0.13 -18.85
C ALA A 349 0.38 -0.85 -17.49
N THR A 350 1.31 -0.37 -16.66
CA THR A 350 1.72 -1.01 -15.41
C THR A 350 1.99 0.03 -14.34
N HIS A 351 1.48 -0.21 -13.14
CA HIS A 351 1.74 0.64 -11.98
C HIS A 351 2.19 -0.21 -10.81
N THR A 352 3.23 0.20 -10.11
CA THR A 352 3.77 -0.60 -9.01
C THR A 352 4.31 0.28 -7.91
N THR A 353 3.87 0.02 -6.69
CA THR A 353 4.60 0.46 -5.50
C THR A 353 5.57 -0.66 -5.12
N ASN A 354 6.86 -0.40 -5.28
CA ASN A 354 7.94 -1.31 -4.96
C ASN A 354 8.37 -1.08 -3.51
N PHE A 355 8.34 -2.12 -2.70
CA PHE A 355 8.95 -2.18 -1.38
C PHE A 355 10.27 -2.93 -1.48
N ILE A 356 11.37 -2.24 -1.21
CA ILE A 356 12.73 -2.78 -1.29
C ILE A 356 13.26 -2.91 0.15
N LEU A 357 13.53 -4.14 0.59
CA LEU A 357 13.95 -4.44 1.95
C LEU A 357 15.43 -4.83 1.97
N ASP A 358 16.29 -3.90 2.39
CA ASP A 358 17.74 -4.11 2.54
C ASP A 358 18.06 -4.35 4.02
N GLY A 359 17.94 -5.61 4.45
CA GLY A 359 18.17 -6.04 5.82
C GLY A 359 17.14 -5.53 6.83
N ALA A 360 15.95 -5.14 6.36
CA ALA A 360 14.88 -4.53 7.16
C ALA A 360 13.65 -5.44 7.33
N ASP A 361 13.02 -5.41 8.50
CA ASP A 361 11.68 -5.96 8.68
C ASP A 361 10.64 -4.87 8.45
N PHE A 362 9.64 -5.14 7.61
CA PHE A 362 8.59 -4.20 7.27
C PHE A 362 7.19 -4.74 7.61
N VAL A 363 6.40 -3.93 8.32
CA VAL A 363 5.00 -4.24 8.65
C VAL A 363 4.08 -3.15 8.11
N PHE A 364 3.08 -3.53 7.31
CA PHE A 364 2.04 -2.62 6.85
C PHE A 364 0.70 -2.96 7.52
N ASN A 365 0.26 -2.10 8.43
CA ASN A 365 -1.02 -2.23 9.11
C ASN A 365 -2.06 -1.29 8.48
N VAL A 366 -3.24 -1.81 8.18
CA VAL A 366 -4.33 -1.03 7.59
C VAL A 366 -5.61 -1.32 8.33
N THR A 367 -6.21 -0.27 8.89
CA THR A 367 -7.54 -0.29 9.48
C THR A 367 -8.44 0.65 8.70
N ALA A 368 -9.54 0.12 8.16
CA ALA A 368 -10.59 0.92 7.55
C ALA A 368 -11.93 0.62 8.23
N GLY A 369 -12.17 1.29 9.36
CA GLY A 369 -13.33 1.06 10.23
C GLY A 369 -14.52 1.96 9.93
N THR A 370 -14.35 3.01 9.13
CA THR A 370 -15.44 3.90 8.70
C THR A 370 -15.92 3.48 7.31
N ALA A 371 -17.08 2.80 7.24
CA ALA A 371 -17.72 2.52 5.96
C ALA A 371 -17.91 3.83 5.16
N PRO A 372 -17.72 3.83 3.82
CA PRO A 372 -17.62 2.67 2.92
C PRO A 372 -16.18 2.30 2.49
N HIS A 373 -15.13 2.83 3.11
CA HIS A 373 -13.78 2.73 2.55
C HIS A 373 -13.26 1.28 2.52
N GLN A 374 -12.84 0.82 1.33
CA GLN A 374 -12.00 -0.38 1.18
C GLN A 374 -10.75 -0.25 2.05
N GLY A 375 -10.27 -1.37 2.60
CA GLY A 375 -9.01 -1.37 3.35
C GLY A 375 -7.86 -0.89 2.45
N LEU A 376 -7.67 -1.57 1.32
CA LEU A 376 -6.63 -1.24 0.36
C LEU A 376 -7.15 -1.36 -1.08
N SER A 377 -7.14 -0.24 -1.81
CA SER A 377 -7.62 -0.20 -3.20
C SER A 377 -6.54 0.30 -4.14
N MET A 378 -5.97 -0.64 -4.90
CA MET A 378 -4.87 -0.36 -5.82
C MET A 378 -5.32 -0.24 -7.28
N LEU A 379 -6.62 -0.37 -7.58
CA LEU A 379 -7.14 -0.32 -8.94
C LEU A 379 -7.88 1.00 -9.19
N GLY A 380 -7.14 2.00 -9.66
CA GLY A 380 -7.58 3.39 -9.76
C GLY A 380 -8.51 3.75 -10.93
N THR A 381 -9.27 2.84 -11.56
CA THR A 381 -10.46 3.05 -12.45
C THR A 381 -10.82 1.79 -13.29
N ILE A 382 -11.96 1.85 -13.98
CA ILE A 382 -12.71 0.84 -14.79
C ILE A 382 -11.96 -0.02 -15.84
N GLU A 383 -10.65 0.11 -16.03
CA GLU A 383 -9.87 -0.66 -17.04
C GLU A 383 -8.97 -1.76 -16.43
N PHE A 384 -9.43 -2.44 -15.37
CA PHE A 384 -8.69 -3.53 -14.69
C PHE A 384 -8.34 -4.73 -15.62
N ASN A 385 -9.00 -4.85 -16.78
CA ASN A 385 -8.67 -5.83 -17.82
C ASN A 385 -7.51 -5.42 -18.73
N LYS A 386 -7.03 -4.17 -18.63
CA LYS A 386 -5.97 -3.61 -19.47
C LYS A 386 -4.69 -3.40 -18.67
N TYR A 387 -4.82 -2.88 -17.45
CA TYR A 387 -3.70 -2.43 -16.63
C TYR A 387 -3.46 -3.30 -15.41
N THR A 388 -2.19 -3.39 -15.01
CA THR A 388 -1.77 -4.05 -13.76
C THR A 388 -1.39 -3.00 -12.72
N SER A 389 -1.80 -3.22 -11.47
CA SER A 389 -1.50 -2.36 -10.33
C SER A 389 -1.50 -3.11 -9.00
N GLY A 390 -0.53 -2.76 -8.17
CA GLY A 390 -0.39 -3.24 -6.80
C GLY A 390 1.06 -3.21 -6.35
N PHE A 391 1.46 -4.24 -5.59
CA PHE A 391 2.72 -4.23 -4.85
C PHE A 391 3.74 -5.22 -5.39
N ALA A 392 5.01 -4.82 -5.28
CA ALA A 392 6.15 -5.70 -5.48
C ALA A 392 7.10 -5.60 -4.29
N PHE A 393 7.52 -6.75 -3.77
CA PHE A 393 8.45 -6.86 -2.65
C PHE A 393 9.75 -7.50 -3.13
N SER A 394 10.89 -6.95 -2.71
CA SER A 394 12.21 -7.44 -3.09
C SER A 394 13.24 -7.19 -1.99
N GLY A 395 14.39 -7.88 -2.07
CA GLY A 395 15.50 -7.73 -1.13
C GLY A 395 15.64 -8.92 -0.19
N ASN A 396 16.27 -8.72 0.97
CA ASN A 396 16.64 -9.77 1.93
C ASN A 396 16.00 -9.60 3.31
N GLY A 397 15.05 -8.68 3.45
CA GLY A 397 14.23 -8.48 4.66
C GLY A 397 12.91 -9.26 4.68
N ASN A 398 12.10 -9.07 5.74
CA ASN A 398 10.77 -9.69 5.87
C ASN A 398 9.65 -8.67 5.66
N ALA A 399 8.54 -9.07 5.04
CA ALA A 399 7.35 -8.24 4.85
C ALA A 399 6.09 -8.90 5.43
N GLN A 400 5.32 -8.13 6.20
CA GLN A 400 4.00 -8.52 6.69
C GLN A 400 2.98 -7.43 6.42
N LEU A 401 1.86 -7.80 5.81
CA LEU A 401 0.71 -6.94 5.59
C LEU A 401 -0.46 -7.43 6.45
N ASN A 402 -1.00 -6.56 7.30
CA ASN A 402 -2.16 -6.83 8.16
C ASN A 402 -3.27 -5.83 7.85
N ILE A 403 -4.36 -6.30 7.24
CA ILE A 403 -5.48 -5.45 6.81
C ILE A 403 -6.75 -5.89 7.55
N HIS A 404 -7.46 -4.94 8.16
CA HIS A 404 -8.77 -5.15 8.74
C HIS A 404 -9.75 -4.06 8.29
N THR A 405 -10.92 -4.44 7.79
CA THR A 405 -11.98 -3.52 7.40
C THR A 405 -13.36 -4.14 7.61
N SER A 406 -14.38 -3.29 7.63
CA SER A 406 -15.79 -3.68 7.67
C SER A 406 -16.55 -3.07 6.48
N SER A 407 -16.08 -3.35 5.25
CA SER A 407 -16.63 -2.78 4.01
C SER A 407 -17.50 -3.78 3.25
N GLN A 408 -18.58 -3.31 2.61
CA GLN A 408 -19.36 -4.10 1.66
C GLN A 408 -18.57 -4.41 0.37
N GLU A 409 -17.54 -3.61 0.09
CA GLU A 409 -16.58 -3.81 -0.99
C GLU A 409 -15.49 -4.79 -0.54
N GLU A 410 -14.35 -4.79 -1.24
CA GLU A 410 -13.21 -5.66 -0.97
C GLU A 410 -12.31 -5.15 0.16
N GLY A 411 -11.74 -6.06 0.95
CA GLY A 411 -10.71 -5.72 1.93
C GLY A 411 -9.42 -5.25 1.28
N ILE A 412 -8.97 -6.02 0.29
CA ILE A 412 -7.92 -5.66 -0.64
C ILE A 412 -8.43 -5.83 -2.07
N TYR A 413 -8.20 -4.81 -2.89
CA TYR A 413 -8.42 -4.85 -4.32
C TYR A 413 -7.18 -4.44 -5.11
N LEU A 414 -6.50 -5.40 -5.71
CA LEU A 414 -5.29 -5.22 -6.53
C LEU A 414 -5.22 -6.29 -7.59
N ASN A 415 -4.47 -6.11 -8.68
CA ASN A 415 -4.24 -7.19 -9.65
C ASN A 415 -2.75 -7.45 -9.92
N ARG A 416 -1.86 -6.85 -9.13
CA ARG A 416 -0.43 -7.18 -9.09
C ARG A 416 0.03 -7.39 -7.66
N LEU A 417 0.60 -8.56 -7.40
CA LEU A 417 1.27 -8.84 -6.15
C LEU A 417 2.43 -9.80 -6.42
N THR A 418 3.66 -9.38 -6.07
CA THR A 418 4.82 -10.25 -6.24
C THR A 418 5.83 -10.10 -5.12
N ASN A 419 6.42 -11.23 -4.71
CA ASN A 419 7.56 -11.29 -3.80
C ASN A 419 8.67 -12.20 -4.35
N LYS A 420 8.71 -12.44 -5.67
CA LYS A 420 9.66 -13.38 -6.30
C LYS A 420 11.13 -13.00 -6.08
N ASP A 421 11.38 -11.71 -5.88
CA ASP A 421 12.72 -11.14 -5.67
C ASP A 421 12.98 -10.85 -4.17
N LEU A 422 12.10 -11.33 -3.28
CA LEU A 422 12.24 -11.26 -1.83
C LEU A 422 12.79 -12.58 -1.30
N LEU A 423 13.97 -12.54 -0.66
CA LEU A 423 14.61 -13.70 -0.05
C LEU A 423 14.06 -14.03 1.34
N GLY A 424 13.51 -13.04 2.05
CA GLY A 424 12.88 -13.23 3.36
C GLY A 424 11.41 -13.61 3.28
N ASN A 425 10.76 -13.65 4.43
CA ASN A 425 9.37 -14.10 4.54
C ASN A 425 8.39 -13.03 4.05
N PHE A 426 7.32 -13.48 3.38
CA PHE A 426 6.19 -12.64 3.01
C PHE A 426 4.89 -13.19 3.61
N SER A 427 4.16 -12.35 4.34
CA SER A 427 2.83 -12.71 4.85
C SER A 427 1.78 -11.63 4.56
N LEU A 428 0.57 -12.07 4.23
CA LEU A 428 -0.58 -11.22 3.96
C LEU A 428 -1.79 -11.73 4.75
N ASN A 429 -2.24 -10.95 5.73
CA ASN A 429 -3.39 -11.27 6.57
C ASN A 429 -4.48 -10.23 6.35
N VAL A 430 -5.65 -10.66 5.89
CA VAL A 430 -6.76 -9.75 5.57
C VAL A 430 -8.03 -10.24 6.22
N THR A 431 -8.71 -9.35 6.94
CA THR A 431 -10.06 -9.57 7.46
C THR A 431 -10.98 -8.50 6.90
N ASN A 432 -12.05 -8.91 6.21
CA ASN A 432 -13.16 -8.04 5.85
C ASN A 432 -14.45 -8.59 6.49
N ASP A 433 -15.04 -7.83 7.41
CA ASP A 433 -16.19 -8.31 8.18
C ASP A 433 -17.47 -8.49 7.36
N ILE A 434 -17.55 -7.84 6.18
CA ILE A 434 -18.71 -7.87 5.31
C ILE A 434 -18.33 -8.45 3.94
N GLY A 435 -17.73 -7.72 3.01
CA GLY A 435 -17.47 -8.18 1.64
C GLY A 435 -16.30 -9.16 1.49
N ASP A 436 -15.81 -9.33 0.25
CA ASP A 436 -14.64 -10.16 -0.05
C ASP A 436 -13.41 -9.69 0.74
N ALA A 437 -12.55 -10.60 1.23
CA ALA A 437 -11.35 -10.18 1.94
C ALA A 437 -10.23 -9.80 0.95
N ILE A 438 -9.83 -10.73 0.08
CA ILE A 438 -8.77 -10.51 -0.91
C ILE A 438 -9.33 -10.71 -2.31
N VAL A 439 -9.19 -9.72 -3.19
CA VAL A 439 -9.69 -9.76 -4.56
C VAL A 439 -8.63 -9.35 -5.56
N MET A 440 -8.42 -10.21 -6.57
CA MET A 440 -7.51 -9.97 -7.68
C MET A 440 -8.15 -10.29 -9.03
N LEU A 441 -8.43 -9.26 -9.85
CA LEU A 441 -9.22 -9.40 -11.09
C LEU A 441 -8.53 -8.82 -12.33
N GLY A 442 -8.90 -9.37 -13.49
CA GLY A 442 -8.58 -8.80 -14.80
C GLY A 442 -7.21 -9.21 -15.31
N HIS A 443 -6.40 -8.22 -15.70
CA HIS A 443 -5.02 -8.46 -16.13
C HIS A 443 -4.16 -8.71 -14.88
N THR A 444 -4.20 -9.93 -14.35
CA THR A 444 -3.53 -10.29 -13.10
C THR A 444 -2.06 -10.65 -13.31
N ALA A 445 -1.19 -10.08 -12.49
CA ALA A 445 0.24 -10.37 -12.43
C ALA A 445 0.62 -10.76 -10.99
N VAL A 446 0.27 -11.98 -10.61
CA VAL A 446 0.38 -12.48 -9.23
C VAL A 446 1.44 -13.58 -9.20
N ASN A 447 2.61 -13.27 -8.67
CA ASN A 447 3.77 -14.16 -8.70
C ASN A 447 4.37 -14.25 -7.31
N LEU A 448 3.92 -15.26 -6.57
CA LEU A 448 4.23 -15.44 -5.16
C LEU A 448 5.11 -16.66 -4.96
N VAL A 449 6.05 -16.56 -4.02
CA VAL A 449 6.97 -17.65 -3.66
C VAL A 449 7.09 -17.73 -2.14
N ASN A 450 6.88 -18.91 -1.57
CA ASN A 450 6.97 -19.17 -0.12
C ASN A 450 6.16 -18.18 0.75
N ALA A 451 5.06 -17.66 0.22
CA ALA A 451 4.19 -16.72 0.90
C ALA A 451 3.16 -17.44 1.78
N THR A 452 2.78 -16.80 2.88
CA THR A 452 1.61 -17.19 3.70
C THR A 452 0.52 -16.13 3.55
N ILE A 453 -0.62 -16.52 2.98
CA ILE A 453 -1.76 -15.62 2.72
C ILE A 453 -2.97 -16.13 3.50
N THR A 454 -3.63 -15.26 4.25
CA THR A 454 -4.88 -15.55 4.94
C THR A 454 -5.90 -14.47 4.63
N GLY A 455 -7.05 -14.86 4.08
CA GLY A 455 -8.19 -13.96 3.85
C GLY A 455 -9.43 -14.45 4.60
N THR A 456 -10.01 -13.60 5.44
CA THR A 456 -11.21 -13.88 6.24
C THR A 456 -12.34 -12.94 5.84
N SER A 457 -13.47 -13.47 5.39
CA SER A 457 -14.62 -12.70 4.88
C SER A 457 -15.92 -13.01 5.64
N GLY A 458 -16.78 -12.02 5.80
CA GLY A 458 -18.14 -12.20 6.33
C GLY A 458 -19.12 -12.79 5.31
N THR A 459 -19.25 -12.16 4.14
CA THR A 459 -20.27 -12.49 3.13
C THR A 459 -19.69 -12.83 1.76
N GLY A 460 -18.49 -12.32 1.45
CA GLY A 460 -17.77 -12.61 0.22
C GLY A 460 -16.83 -13.82 0.32
N ALA A 461 -15.87 -13.90 -0.58
CA ALA A 461 -14.80 -14.89 -0.55
C ALA A 461 -13.65 -14.48 0.39
N GLY A 462 -13.05 -15.46 1.06
CA GLY A 462 -11.80 -15.24 1.80
C GLY A 462 -10.66 -14.86 0.86
N PHE A 463 -10.50 -15.61 -0.23
CA PHE A 463 -9.57 -15.28 -1.31
C PHE A 463 -10.23 -15.47 -2.67
N ARG A 464 -10.24 -14.42 -3.51
CA ARG A 464 -10.78 -14.46 -4.87
C ARG A 464 -9.74 -13.98 -5.88
N LEU A 465 -9.42 -14.84 -6.84
CA LEU A 465 -8.59 -14.49 -7.98
C LEU A 465 -9.30 -14.89 -9.27
N GLU A 466 -9.44 -13.94 -10.18
CA GLU A 466 -10.04 -14.14 -11.50
C GLU A 466 -9.05 -13.67 -12.57
N SER A 467 -8.60 -14.64 -13.36
CA SER A 467 -7.53 -14.53 -14.33
C SER A 467 -8.07 -14.53 -15.76
N THR A 468 -7.41 -13.82 -16.67
CA THR A 468 -7.79 -13.71 -18.09
C THR A 468 -6.67 -14.26 -18.99
N ASP A 469 -6.86 -14.28 -20.31
CA ASP A 469 -5.82 -14.73 -21.26
C ASP A 469 -4.53 -13.92 -21.20
N LYS A 470 -4.58 -12.70 -20.65
CA LYS A 470 -3.41 -11.82 -20.50
C LYS A 470 -2.70 -11.98 -19.16
N SER A 471 -3.29 -12.74 -18.25
CA SER A 471 -2.78 -12.90 -16.89
C SER A 471 -1.58 -13.82 -16.82
N ASN A 472 -0.76 -13.60 -15.79
CA ASN A 472 0.35 -14.45 -15.41
C ASN A 472 0.30 -14.69 -13.89
N VAL A 473 -0.21 -15.86 -13.50
CA VAL A 473 -0.48 -16.22 -12.10
C VAL A 473 0.29 -17.47 -11.72
N SER A 474 1.30 -17.30 -10.86
CA SER A 474 2.07 -18.39 -10.25
C SER A 474 1.89 -18.36 -8.73
N LEU A 475 1.25 -19.40 -8.21
CA LEU A 475 0.97 -19.57 -6.78
C LEU A 475 1.81 -20.69 -6.15
N GLY A 476 2.89 -21.13 -6.80
CA GLY A 476 3.70 -22.25 -6.32
C GLY A 476 4.42 -22.04 -4.98
N ASN A 477 4.51 -23.11 -4.18
CA ASN A 477 5.09 -23.14 -2.83
C ASN A 477 4.48 -22.16 -1.81
N ASN A 478 3.30 -21.59 -2.09
CA ASN A 478 2.61 -20.71 -1.15
C ASN A 478 1.61 -21.50 -0.30
N THR A 479 1.31 -20.98 0.89
CA THR A 479 0.16 -21.42 1.71
C THR A 479 -0.92 -20.35 1.67
N ILE A 480 -2.06 -20.66 1.05
CA ILE A 480 -3.20 -19.75 0.93
C ILE A 480 -4.36 -20.31 1.75
N THR A 481 -4.83 -19.53 2.72
CA THR A 481 -5.97 -19.86 3.57
C THR A 481 -7.09 -18.86 3.30
N GLY A 482 -8.28 -19.36 2.96
CA GLY A 482 -9.45 -18.55 2.73
C GLY A 482 -10.60 -18.99 3.61
N ILE A 483 -11.14 -18.08 4.41
CA ILE A 483 -12.22 -18.33 5.37
C ILE A 483 -13.39 -17.43 5.01
N SER A 484 -14.58 -17.99 4.88
CA SER A 484 -15.80 -17.20 4.67
C SER A 484 -16.96 -17.74 5.51
N LYS A 485 -17.84 -16.86 6.01
CA LYS A 485 -19.07 -17.33 6.67
C LYS A 485 -20.15 -17.73 5.66
N THR A 486 -20.28 -17.04 4.53
CA THR A 486 -21.36 -17.35 3.56
C THR A 486 -20.92 -17.46 2.10
N GLY A 487 -19.83 -16.82 1.69
CA GLY A 487 -19.21 -17.00 0.37
C GLY A 487 -18.22 -18.17 0.35
N SER A 488 -17.43 -18.33 -0.71
CA SER A 488 -16.42 -19.38 -0.79
C SER A 488 -15.22 -19.09 0.12
N GLY A 489 -14.58 -20.12 0.69
CA GLY A 489 -13.30 -19.89 1.37
C GLY A 489 -12.26 -19.36 0.39
N ILE A 490 -12.01 -20.11 -0.67
CA ILE A 490 -11.12 -19.76 -1.79
C ILE A 490 -11.89 -19.88 -3.11
N LYS A 491 -11.69 -18.93 -4.02
CA LYS A 491 -12.23 -18.92 -5.39
C LYS A 491 -11.15 -18.55 -6.40
N LEU A 492 -10.77 -19.50 -7.25
CA LEU A 492 -9.77 -19.32 -8.30
C LEU A 492 -10.40 -19.59 -9.67
N ILE A 493 -10.46 -18.58 -10.54
CA ILE A 493 -11.21 -18.65 -11.80
C ILE A 493 -10.32 -18.22 -12.97
N GLY A 494 -10.41 -18.92 -14.10
CA GLY A 494 -9.96 -18.42 -15.39
C GLY A 494 -8.75 -19.15 -15.96
N ASN A 495 -7.92 -18.41 -16.70
CA ASN A 495 -6.84 -18.98 -17.52
C ASN A 495 -5.45 -18.71 -16.90
N ASN A 496 -4.43 -19.47 -17.32
CA ASN A 496 -3.03 -19.24 -16.96
C ASN A 496 -2.76 -19.19 -15.45
N ILE A 497 -3.32 -20.15 -14.71
CA ILE A 497 -3.12 -20.31 -13.27
C ILE A 497 -2.28 -21.58 -13.05
N THR A 498 -1.11 -21.43 -12.43
CA THR A 498 -0.26 -22.56 -12.05
C THR A 498 -0.07 -22.60 -10.54
N LEU A 499 -0.43 -23.72 -9.93
CA LEU A 499 -0.18 -24.02 -8.52
C LEU A 499 0.77 -25.22 -8.41
N SER A 500 2.07 -24.95 -8.27
CA SER A 500 3.10 -26.00 -8.11
C SER A 500 3.53 -26.15 -6.66
N ASN A 501 3.35 -27.32 -6.03
CA ASN A 501 3.72 -27.61 -4.63
C ASN A 501 3.14 -26.63 -3.59
N GLY A 502 2.07 -25.90 -3.95
CA GLY A 502 1.39 -24.96 -3.07
C GLY A 502 0.27 -25.63 -2.26
N THR A 503 -0.17 -24.99 -1.19
CA THR A 503 -1.27 -25.43 -0.33
C THR A 503 -2.42 -24.43 -0.38
N LEU A 504 -3.64 -24.91 -0.64
CA LEU A 504 -4.89 -24.16 -0.53
C LEU A 504 -5.73 -24.73 0.61
N ASN A 505 -6.14 -23.89 1.56
CA ASN A 505 -7.01 -24.25 2.68
C ASN A 505 -8.25 -23.36 2.69
N GLY A 506 -9.35 -23.86 2.15
CA GLY A 506 -10.62 -23.13 2.06
C GLY A 506 -11.64 -23.62 3.09
N THR A 507 -12.22 -22.69 3.86
CA THR A 507 -13.32 -22.98 4.80
C THR A 507 -14.50 -22.07 4.52
N SER A 508 -15.70 -22.64 4.43
CA SER A 508 -16.94 -21.88 4.26
C SER A 508 -18.08 -22.36 5.16
N GLY A 509 -18.94 -21.45 5.61
CA GLY A 509 -20.24 -21.81 6.17
C GLY A 509 -21.21 -22.26 5.07
N ASN A 510 -21.65 -21.34 4.21
CA ASN A 510 -22.71 -21.64 3.23
C ASN A 510 -22.20 -21.92 1.80
N GLY A 511 -21.05 -21.38 1.43
CA GLY A 511 -20.40 -21.58 0.13
C GLY A 511 -19.55 -22.85 0.10
N SER A 512 -18.84 -23.07 -1.00
CA SER A 512 -17.84 -24.15 -1.06
C SER A 512 -16.55 -23.75 -0.35
N GLY A 513 -15.85 -24.71 0.27
CA GLY A 513 -14.56 -24.45 0.91
C GLY A 513 -13.56 -23.90 -0.10
N VAL A 514 -13.34 -24.64 -1.19
CA VAL A 514 -12.56 -24.21 -2.36
C VAL A 514 -13.37 -24.33 -3.64
N VAL A 515 -13.32 -23.31 -4.49
CA VAL A 515 -13.87 -23.32 -5.86
C VAL A 515 -12.72 -23.11 -6.84
N LEU A 516 -12.55 -24.07 -7.75
CA LEU A 516 -11.61 -24.00 -8.86
C LEU A 516 -12.41 -23.97 -10.15
N THR A 517 -12.47 -22.82 -10.82
CA THR A 517 -13.13 -22.70 -12.12
C THR A 517 -12.06 -22.61 -13.22
N GLY A 518 -11.72 -23.78 -13.76
CA GLY A 518 -10.73 -24.03 -14.80
C GLY A 518 -11.05 -23.39 -16.16
N GLY A 519 -9.98 -23.05 -16.87
CA GLY A 519 -9.97 -22.51 -18.23
C GLY A 519 -8.75 -23.02 -19.00
N SER A 520 -8.24 -22.25 -19.95
CA SER A 520 -6.99 -22.60 -20.66
C SER A 520 -5.77 -22.45 -19.75
N ASN A 521 -4.86 -23.44 -19.76
CA ASN A 521 -3.62 -23.45 -18.97
C ASN A 521 -3.86 -23.29 -17.45
N TYR A 522 -4.80 -24.04 -16.89
CA TYR A 522 -4.99 -24.16 -15.45
C TYR A 522 -4.39 -25.48 -14.98
N THR A 523 -3.33 -25.42 -14.17
CA THR A 523 -2.59 -26.60 -13.71
C THR A 523 -2.40 -26.62 -12.20
N LEU A 524 -2.76 -27.73 -11.57
CA LEU A 524 -2.30 -28.10 -10.22
C LEU A 524 -1.20 -29.16 -10.36
N ASP A 525 -0.06 -28.92 -9.74
CA ASP A 525 1.13 -29.74 -9.92
C ASP A 525 1.80 -30.01 -8.56
N GLY A 526 1.65 -31.22 -8.01
CA GLY A 526 2.07 -31.51 -6.64
C GLY A 526 1.37 -30.66 -5.56
N ALA A 527 0.22 -30.06 -5.88
CA ALA A 527 -0.49 -29.17 -4.96
C ALA A 527 -1.26 -29.93 -3.88
N SER A 528 -1.47 -29.29 -2.72
CA SER A 528 -2.38 -29.77 -1.68
C SER A 528 -3.59 -28.83 -1.57
N VAL A 529 -4.79 -29.33 -1.87
CA VAL A 529 -6.03 -28.55 -1.81
C VAL A 529 -6.94 -29.18 -0.76
N THR A 530 -7.23 -28.44 0.30
CA THR A 530 -8.17 -28.83 1.35
C THR A 530 -9.34 -27.86 1.40
N GLY A 531 -10.56 -28.38 1.32
CA GLY A 531 -11.77 -27.59 1.36
C GLY A 531 -12.77 -28.14 2.37
N THR A 532 -13.28 -27.29 3.26
CA THR A 532 -14.31 -27.61 4.24
C THR A 532 -15.50 -26.68 4.07
N ALA A 533 -16.71 -27.23 4.01
CA ALA A 533 -17.94 -26.46 3.91
C ALA A 533 -19.02 -27.04 4.83
N ALA A 534 -19.86 -26.18 5.42
CA ALA A 534 -21.06 -26.66 6.11
C ALA A 534 -22.15 -26.99 5.09
N ASP A 535 -22.65 -26.03 4.32
CA ASP A 535 -23.77 -26.29 3.38
C ASP A 535 -23.34 -26.45 1.90
N GLY A 536 -22.15 -25.96 1.53
CA GLY A 536 -21.60 -26.11 0.18
C GLY A 536 -20.77 -27.39 -0.01
N SER A 537 -20.19 -27.57 -1.21
CA SER A 537 -19.22 -28.65 -1.40
C SER A 537 -17.92 -28.33 -0.66
N GLY A 538 -17.24 -29.34 -0.12
CA GLY A 538 -15.90 -29.13 0.44
C GLY A 538 -14.98 -28.50 -0.62
N ILE A 539 -14.93 -29.14 -1.80
CA ILE A 539 -14.25 -28.62 -2.99
C ILE A 539 -15.19 -28.73 -4.20
N ALA A 540 -15.27 -27.67 -5.01
CA ALA A 540 -15.98 -27.66 -6.29
C ALA A 540 -15.01 -27.32 -7.42
N VAL A 541 -14.87 -28.23 -8.39
CA VAL A 541 -14.09 -28.05 -9.61
C VAL A 541 -15.07 -27.86 -10.77
N ASN A 542 -15.00 -26.70 -11.40
CA ASN A 542 -15.82 -26.29 -12.54
C ASN A 542 -14.87 -26.02 -13.73
N GLY A 543 -15.21 -26.41 -14.95
CA GLY A 543 -14.31 -26.21 -16.11
C GLY A 543 -13.07 -27.12 -16.13
N THR A 544 -12.24 -26.96 -17.16
CA THR A 544 -11.11 -27.86 -17.45
C THR A 544 -9.91 -27.58 -16.56
N LEU A 545 -9.39 -28.63 -15.90
CA LEU A 545 -8.24 -28.53 -15.00
C LEU A 545 -7.23 -29.65 -15.28
N THR A 546 -5.95 -29.29 -15.43
CA THR A 546 -4.86 -30.27 -15.43
C THR A 546 -4.38 -30.52 -14.00
N VAL A 547 -4.28 -31.78 -13.59
CA VAL A 547 -3.82 -32.18 -12.24
C VAL A 547 -2.73 -33.23 -12.34
N ASN A 548 -1.56 -32.97 -11.77
CA ASN A 548 -0.37 -33.82 -11.97
C ASN A 548 0.44 -34.05 -10.69
N ASN A 549 1.43 -34.94 -10.80
CA ASN A 549 2.57 -35.13 -9.88
C ASN A 549 2.20 -35.20 -8.38
N GLY A 550 1.27 -36.07 -8.02
CA GLY A 550 0.91 -36.31 -6.63
C GLY A 550 0.01 -35.25 -6.02
N THR A 551 -0.68 -34.44 -6.84
CA THR A 551 -1.68 -33.49 -6.37
C THR A 551 -2.72 -34.18 -5.47
N VAL A 552 -2.99 -33.58 -4.31
CA VAL A 552 -3.94 -34.07 -3.30
C VAL A 552 -5.11 -33.10 -3.19
N VAL A 553 -6.32 -33.60 -3.36
CA VAL A 553 -7.58 -32.87 -3.25
C VAL A 553 -8.42 -33.49 -2.14
N LYS A 554 -8.68 -32.77 -1.05
CA LYS A 554 -9.40 -33.24 0.13
C LYS A 554 -10.59 -32.36 0.46
N GLY A 555 -11.79 -32.84 0.19
CA GLY A 555 -13.04 -32.15 0.46
C GLY A 555 -13.82 -32.73 1.64
N LEU A 556 -14.34 -31.85 2.50
CA LEU A 556 -15.24 -32.19 3.60
C LEU A 556 -16.49 -31.31 3.54
N ALA A 557 -17.66 -31.94 3.42
CA ALA A 557 -18.96 -31.30 3.57
C ALA A 557 -19.66 -31.84 4.83
N THR A 558 -19.92 -30.97 5.80
CA THR A 558 -20.52 -31.37 7.09
C THR A 558 -22.05 -31.24 7.13
N GLY A 559 -22.65 -30.60 6.13
CA GLY A 559 -24.10 -30.44 5.94
C GLY A 559 -24.53 -31.06 4.62
N GLY A 560 -25.26 -30.32 3.77
CA GLY A 560 -25.95 -30.84 2.58
C GLY A 560 -25.16 -30.91 1.27
N GLY A 561 -23.85 -30.61 1.29
CA GLY A 561 -22.99 -30.62 0.10
C GLY A 561 -22.22 -31.93 -0.12
N SER A 562 -21.59 -32.05 -1.28
CA SER A 562 -20.67 -33.17 -1.56
C SER A 562 -19.26 -32.88 -1.07
N GLY A 563 -18.49 -33.91 -0.71
CA GLY A 563 -17.11 -33.72 -0.26
C GLY A 563 -16.27 -33.06 -1.36
N VAL A 564 -16.19 -33.71 -2.52
CA VAL A 564 -15.60 -33.14 -3.75
C VAL A 564 -16.61 -33.26 -4.89
N THR A 565 -16.85 -32.17 -5.61
CA THR A 565 -17.65 -32.14 -6.85
C THR A 565 -16.76 -31.75 -8.02
N VAL A 566 -16.76 -32.56 -9.08
CA VAL A 566 -16.05 -32.32 -10.34
C VAL A 566 -17.09 -32.20 -11.46
N SER A 567 -17.48 -30.97 -11.77
CA SER A 567 -18.49 -30.65 -12.79
C SER A 567 -17.89 -30.29 -14.15
N GLY A 568 -16.60 -29.98 -14.20
CA GLY A 568 -15.85 -29.78 -15.44
C GLY A 568 -14.86 -30.91 -15.69
N ASP A 569 -14.11 -30.79 -16.77
CA ASP A 569 -13.16 -31.83 -17.17
C ASP A 569 -11.92 -31.83 -16.28
N LEU A 570 -11.48 -33.00 -15.86
CA LEU A 570 -10.27 -33.18 -15.08
C LEU A 570 -9.31 -34.09 -15.85
N VAL A 571 -8.10 -33.61 -16.10
CA VAL A 571 -7.13 -34.32 -16.95
C VAL A 571 -5.79 -34.45 -16.24
N THR A 572 -5.22 -35.66 -16.24
CA THR A 572 -3.80 -35.88 -15.97
C THR A 572 -3.06 -35.98 -17.30
N ASP A 573 -1.92 -35.30 -17.46
CA ASP A 573 -1.08 -35.44 -18.66
C ASP A 573 0.33 -35.97 -18.36
N SER A 574 0.71 -36.05 -17.07
CA SER A 574 2.03 -36.49 -16.64
C SER A 574 2.07 -36.82 -15.13
N GLY A 575 3.07 -37.62 -14.72
CA GLY A 575 3.50 -37.70 -13.32
C GLY A 575 3.10 -38.91 -12.49
N ASP A 576 3.24 -38.75 -11.18
CA ASP A 576 3.09 -39.79 -10.13
C ASP A 576 1.62 -40.12 -9.74
N GLY A 577 0.64 -39.73 -10.56
CA GLY A 577 -0.79 -39.88 -10.26
C GLY A 577 -1.36 -38.77 -9.36
N ILE A 578 -2.62 -38.91 -8.95
CA ILE A 578 -3.32 -37.92 -8.10
C ILE A 578 -4.17 -38.60 -7.01
N SER A 579 -4.50 -37.88 -5.94
CA SER A 579 -5.42 -38.36 -4.90
C SER A 579 -6.57 -37.38 -4.69
N ILE A 580 -7.80 -37.88 -4.83
CA ILE A 580 -9.05 -37.16 -4.57
C ILE A 580 -9.76 -37.88 -3.44
N THR A 581 -9.91 -37.21 -2.30
CA THR A 581 -10.65 -37.73 -1.14
C THR A 581 -11.79 -36.80 -0.79
N GLY A 582 -13.00 -37.34 -0.71
CA GLY A 582 -14.19 -36.57 -0.38
C GLY A 582 -15.04 -37.23 0.70
N THR A 583 -15.41 -36.45 1.70
CA THR A 583 -16.30 -36.87 2.80
C THR A 583 -17.53 -35.97 2.84
N ALA A 584 -18.72 -36.56 2.85
CA ALA A 584 -20.00 -35.86 2.98
C ALA A 584 -20.87 -36.48 4.08
N PHE A 585 -21.51 -35.64 4.90
CA PHE A 585 -22.53 -36.12 5.84
C PHE A 585 -23.90 -36.31 5.14
N SER A 586 -24.19 -35.45 4.15
CA SER A 586 -25.36 -35.60 3.28
C SER A 586 -25.00 -35.11 1.88
N GLY A 587 -25.01 -36.02 0.90
CA GLY A 587 -24.51 -35.79 -0.45
C GLY A 587 -23.49 -36.87 -0.86
N ASP A 588 -22.81 -36.67 -1.97
CA ASP A 588 -21.81 -37.63 -2.44
C ASP A 588 -20.45 -37.36 -1.79
N GLY A 589 -19.70 -38.41 -1.43
CA GLY A 589 -18.32 -38.25 -0.98
C GLY A 589 -17.48 -37.61 -2.08
N VAL A 590 -17.42 -38.26 -3.24
CA VAL A 590 -16.87 -37.72 -4.49
C VAL A 590 -17.91 -37.82 -5.60
N LYS A 591 -18.20 -36.71 -6.27
CA LYS A 591 -19.11 -36.63 -7.42
C LYS A 591 -18.36 -36.19 -8.67
N VAL A 592 -18.45 -36.97 -9.74
CA VAL A 592 -17.83 -36.67 -11.03
C VAL A 592 -18.93 -36.57 -12.08
N ASP A 593 -19.31 -35.34 -12.45
CA ASP A 593 -20.29 -35.05 -13.49
C ASP A 593 -19.62 -34.71 -14.84
N GLY A 594 -18.41 -34.15 -14.81
CA GLY A 594 -17.64 -33.79 -16.01
C GLY A 594 -16.83 -34.97 -16.57
N ASP A 595 -16.46 -34.88 -17.85
CA ASP A 595 -15.65 -35.92 -18.51
C ASP A 595 -14.21 -35.86 -18.00
N THR A 596 -13.74 -36.97 -17.42
CA THR A 596 -12.51 -37.00 -16.64
C THR A 596 -11.56 -38.07 -17.18
N THR A 597 -10.30 -37.69 -17.42
CA THR A 597 -9.23 -38.59 -17.90
C THR A 597 -8.09 -38.62 -16.89
N LEU A 598 -7.90 -39.74 -16.18
CA LEU A 598 -6.94 -39.83 -15.08
C LEU A 598 -6.00 -41.02 -15.22
N THR A 599 -4.74 -40.83 -14.86
CA THR A 599 -3.70 -41.86 -14.83
C THR A 599 -3.21 -42.02 -13.40
N ASN A 600 -3.03 -43.27 -12.94
CA ASN A 600 -2.58 -43.61 -11.59
C ASN A 600 -3.31 -42.83 -10.47
N ALA A 601 -4.63 -42.66 -10.61
CA ALA A 601 -5.40 -41.85 -9.68
C ALA A 601 -6.02 -42.66 -8.54
N MET A 602 -6.30 -42.00 -7.43
CA MET A 602 -7.07 -42.54 -6.32
C MET A 602 -8.27 -41.66 -6.04
N LEU A 603 -9.49 -42.17 -6.27
CA LEU A 603 -10.74 -41.52 -5.92
C LEU A 603 -11.32 -42.24 -4.70
N ASN A 604 -11.33 -41.59 -3.54
CA ASN A 604 -11.80 -42.15 -2.28
C ASN A 604 -12.95 -41.32 -1.71
N GLY A 605 -14.15 -41.89 -1.72
CA GLY A 605 -15.37 -41.20 -1.32
C GLY A 605 -16.07 -41.84 -0.13
N ARG A 606 -16.45 -41.01 0.85
CA ARG A 606 -17.20 -41.40 2.04
C ARG A 606 -18.46 -40.56 2.14
N ALA A 607 -19.62 -41.21 2.27
CA ALA A 607 -20.88 -40.54 2.56
C ALA A 607 -21.61 -41.20 3.73
N ASP A 608 -22.24 -40.41 4.60
CA ASP A 608 -23.19 -40.96 5.59
C ASP A 608 -24.56 -41.20 4.93
N SER A 609 -25.02 -40.26 4.11
CA SER A 609 -26.17 -40.42 3.22
C SER A 609 -25.87 -39.87 1.82
N GLY A 610 -26.21 -40.61 0.77
CA GLY A 610 -25.77 -40.35 -0.61
C GLY A 610 -24.81 -41.42 -1.12
N ASN A 611 -24.06 -41.15 -2.20
CA ASN A 611 -23.09 -42.12 -2.72
C ASN A 611 -21.71 -41.90 -2.14
N GLY A 612 -20.96 -42.98 -1.88
CA GLY A 612 -19.53 -42.86 -1.54
C GLY A 612 -18.79 -42.18 -2.69
N VAL A 613 -18.83 -42.78 -3.88
CA VAL A 613 -18.42 -42.16 -5.15
C VAL A 613 -19.56 -42.22 -6.16
N ASN A 614 -19.82 -41.12 -6.86
CA ASN A 614 -20.83 -41.04 -7.92
C ASN A 614 -20.18 -40.58 -9.23
N ILE A 615 -20.15 -41.47 -10.23
CA ILE A 615 -19.63 -41.20 -11.56
C ILE A 615 -20.80 -41.02 -12.53
N ALA A 616 -21.14 -39.78 -12.82
CA ALA A 616 -22.21 -39.36 -13.72
C ALA A 616 -21.69 -38.81 -15.06
N GLY A 617 -20.43 -38.36 -15.13
CA GLY A 617 -19.69 -38.06 -16.36
C GLY A 617 -18.82 -39.23 -16.81
N ASN A 618 -18.29 -39.20 -18.03
CA ASN A 618 -17.42 -40.27 -18.50
C ASN A 618 -16.09 -40.25 -17.75
N LEU A 619 -15.64 -41.42 -17.28
CA LEU A 619 -14.38 -41.58 -16.57
C LEU A 619 -13.46 -42.52 -17.37
N THR A 620 -12.42 -41.97 -17.98
CA THR A 620 -11.38 -42.74 -18.68
C THR A 620 -10.14 -42.79 -17.81
N THR A 621 -9.65 -44.00 -17.56
CA THR A 621 -8.54 -44.23 -16.63
C THR A 621 -7.64 -45.37 -17.09
N ASP A 622 -6.51 -45.55 -16.42
CA ASP A 622 -5.68 -46.74 -16.58
C ASP A 622 -6.05 -47.85 -15.57
N SER A 623 -5.43 -49.01 -15.72
CA SER A 623 -5.64 -50.15 -14.80
C SER A 623 -5.08 -49.91 -13.39
N SER A 624 -4.26 -48.88 -13.18
CA SER A 624 -3.66 -48.55 -11.88
C SER A 624 -4.54 -47.65 -11.03
N THR A 625 -5.52 -46.99 -11.65
CA THR A 625 -6.47 -46.10 -10.99
C THR A 625 -7.41 -46.87 -10.07
N GLN A 626 -7.64 -46.33 -8.87
CA GLN A 626 -8.49 -46.92 -7.85
C GLN A 626 -9.68 -46.01 -7.54
N VAL A 627 -10.88 -46.56 -7.62
CA VAL A 627 -12.12 -45.90 -7.21
C VAL A 627 -12.68 -46.64 -6.01
N SER A 628 -12.69 -46.01 -4.83
CA SER A 628 -13.14 -46.60 -3.58
C SER A 628 -14.24 -45.74 -2.97
N GLY A 629 -15.44 -46.28 -2.83
CA GLY A 629 -16.59 -45.56 -2.31
C GLY A 629 -17.26 -46.31 -1.15
N HIS A 630 -17.53 -45.59 -0.07
CA HIS A 630 -18.27 -46.12 1.08
C HIS A 630 -19.42 -45.21 1.51
N ALA A 631 -20.64 -45.75 1.51
CA ALA A 631 -21.84 -45.07 1.98
C ALA A 631 -22.47 -45.77 3.21
N ALA A 632 -22.79 -45.04 4.29
CA ALA A 632 -23.53 -45.64 5.41
C ALA A 632 -24.99 -45.95 5.01
N SER A 633 -25.66 -44.98 4.39
CA SER A 633 -27.01 -45.13 3.83
C SER A 633 -27.08 -44.59 2.40
N GLY A 634 -26.85 -45.46 1.42
CA GLY A 634 -26.80 -45.11 -0.01
C GLY A 634 -25.93 -46.07 -0.82
N THR A 635 -25.40 -45.65 -1.96
CA THR A 635 -24.57 -46.53 -2.80
C THR A 635 -23.08 -46.33 -2.50
N GLY A 636 -22.30 -47.40 -2.31
CA GLY A 636 -20.84 -47.31 -2.19
C GLY A 636 -20.23 -46.60 -3.40
N VAL A 637 -20.41 -47.17 -4.61
CA VAL A 637 -20.06 -46.53 -5.88
C VAL A 637 -21.23 -46.60 -6.86
N ASN A 638 -21.66 -45.45 -7.40
CA ASN A 638 -22.63 -45.36 -8.49
C ASN A 638 -21.92 -45.07 -9.82
N LEU A 639 -22.15 -45.88 -10.84
CA LEU A 639 -21.66 -45.73 -12.21
C LEU A 639 -22.85 -45.45 -13.13
N GLY A 640 -23.12 -44.18 -13.41
CA GLY A 640 -24.20 -43.73 -14.29
C GLY A 640 -23.76 -43.40 -15.72
N ALA A 641 -22.46 -43.46 -16.02
CA ALA A 641 -21.89 -43.12 -17.33
C ALA A 641 -20.82 -44.13 -17.76
N ALA A 642 -20.07 -43.82 -18.83
CA ALA A 642 -19.01 -44.70 -19.29
C ALA A 642 -17.82 -44.70 -18.31
N LEU A 643 -17.27 -45.89 -18.07
CA LEU A 643 -16.04 -46.13 -17.34
C LEU A 643 -15.10 -46.96 -18.21
N THR A 644 -13.89 -46.47 -18.43
CA THR A 644 -12.80 -47.24 -19.05
C THR A 644 -11.64 -47.31 -18.07
N GLY A 645 -11.18 -48.53 -17.76
CA GLY A 645 -10.13 -48.74 -16.76
C GLY A 645 -10.62 -48.68 -15.31
N ALA A 646 -9.65 -48.71 -14.38
CA ALA A 646 -9.80 -48.69 -12.92
C ALA A 646 -10.24 -49.98 -12.20
N SER A 647 -9.76 -50.09 -10.96
CA SER A 647 -10.28 -51.00 -9.94
C SER A 647 -11.30 -50.26 -9.07
N VAL A 648 -12.56 -50.66 -9.15
CA VAL A 648 -13.69 -50.10 -8.41
C VAL A 648 -14.06 -50.96 -7.21
N LYS A 649 -14.13 -50.35 -6.03
CA LYS A 649 -14.56 -50.97 -4.78
C LYS A 649 -15.65 -50.13 -4.13
N GLY A 650 -16.87 -50.67 -4.10
CA GLY A 650 -18.01 -50.05 -3.44
C GLY A 650 -18.47 -50.82 -2.22
N SER A 651 -18.61 -50.14 -1.08
CA SER A 651 -19.20 -50.71 0.14
C SER A 651 -20.36 -49.89 0.67
N SER A 652 -21.43 -50.54 1.08
CA SER A 652 -22.50 -49.89 1.84
C SER A 652 -22.86 -50.63 3.12
N ASP A 653 -23.24 -49.89 4.17
CA ASP A 653 -23.79 -50.53 5.37
C ASP A 653 -25.23 -50.97 5.11
N THR A 654 -26.06 -50.10 4.51
CA THR A 654 -27.50 -50.37 4.33
C THR A 654 -28.04 -50.28 2.90
N GLY A 655 -27.30 -49.71 1.95
CA GLY A 655 -27.70 -49.58 0.55
C GLY A 655 -26.90 -50.50 -0.38
N THR A 656 -26.65 -50.08 -1.62
CA THR A 656 -25.98 -50.90 -2.63
C THR A 656 -24.46 -50.75 -2.56
N GLY A 657 -23.68 -51.82 -2.71
CA GLY A 657 -22.23 -51.73 -2.81
C GLY A 657 -21.77 -50.99 -4.06
N VAL A 658 -22.04 -51.57 -5.24
CA VAL A 658 -21.81 -50.94 -6.56
C VAL A 658 -23.10 -50.95 -7.39
N GLN A 659 -23.50 -49.80 -7.93
CA GLN A 659 -24.64 -49.67 -8.84
C GLN A 659 -24.15 -49.31 -10.24
N LEU A 660 -24.62 -50.03 -11.25
CA LEU A 660 -24.48 -49.64 -12.66
C LEU A 660 -25.83 -49.15 -13.17
N ALA A 661 -25.90 -47.91 -13.64
CA ALA A 661 -27.14 -47.21 -13.98
C ALA A 661 -27.10 -46.60 -15.40
N ASP A 662 -28.24 -46.14 -15.89
CA ASP A 662 -28.37 -45.13 -16.98
C ASP A 662 -27.62 -45.38 -18.30
N ASN A 663 -27.52 -46.63 -18.76
CA ASN A 663 -26.76 -47.00 -19.97
C ASN A 663 -25.23 -46.98 -19.78
N ALA A 664 -24.76 -47.18 -18.54
CA ALA A 664 -23.34 -47.33 -18.24
C ALA A 664 -22.65 -48.32 -19.19
N VAL A 665 -21.50 -47.88 -19.70
CA VAL A 665 -20.59 -48.67 -20.53
C VAL A 665 -19.31 -48.85 -19.73
N VAL A 666 -19.07 -50.06 -19.23
CA VAL A 666 -17.88 -50.37 -18.43
C VAL A 666 -16.94 -51.22 -19.26
N THR A 667 -15.70 -50.76 -19.42
CA THR A 667 -14.65 -51.40 -20.22
C THR A 667 -13.37 -51.49 -19.39
N GLU A 668 -12.64 -52.60 -19.47
CA GLU A 668 -11.32 -52.78 -18.84
C GLU A 668 -11.28 -52.48 -17.31
N ALA A 669 -12.39 -52.71 -16.60
CA ALA A 669 -12.53 -52.36 -15.19
C ALA A 669 -12.81 -53.58 -14.29
N VAL A 670 -12.30 -53.54 -13.06
CA VAL A 670 -12.60 -54.55 -12.02
C VAL A 670 -13.61 -53.98 -11.04
N LEU A 671 -14.77 -54.62 -10.87
CA LEU A 671 -15.85 -54.13 -10.00
C LEU A 671 -16.05 -55.04 -8.78
N ASN A 672 -15.88 -54.49 -7.57
CA ASN A 672 -16.05 -55.18 -6.30
C ASN A 672 -17.08 -54.46 -5.41
N GLY A 673 -18.31 -54.96 -5.40
CA GLY A 673 -19.40 -54.42 -4.58
C GLY A 673 -19.73 -55.28 -3.35
N THR A 674 -19.81 -54.65 -2.19
CA THR A 674 -20.19 -55.29 -0.92
C THR A 674 -21.27 -54.48 -0.22
N SER A 675 -22.24 -55.14 0.40
CA SER A 675 -23.19 -54.46 1.28
C SER A 675 -23.48 -55.32 2.50
N ALA A 676 -23.65 -54.69 3.67
CA ALA A 676 -23.96 -55.42 4.90
C ALA A 676 -25.44 -55.81 4.99
N SER A 677 -26.36 -54.97 4.52
CA SER A 677 -27.80 -55.28 4.50
C SER A 677 -28.54 -54.98 3.19
N GLY A 678 -27.88 -54.44 2.16
CA GLY A 678 -28.44 -54.24 0.83
C GLY A 678 -27.78 -55.12 -0.24
N ASP A 679 -27.92 -54.76 -1.51
CA ASP A 679 -27.31 -55.50 -2.61
C ASP A 679 -25.81 -55.24 -2.71
N GLY A 680 -25.01 -56.27 -2.96
CA GLY A 680 -23.58 -56.08 -3.23
C GLY A 680 -23.34 -55.33 -4.54
N VAL A 681 -23.99 -55.78 -5.62
CA VAL A 681 -23.96 -55.15 -6.95
C VAL A 681 -25.37 -55.15 -7.54
N THR A 682 -25.79 -54.02 -8.12
CA THR A 682 -27.10 -53.86 -8.76
C THR A 682 -26.96 -53.23 -10.15
N PHE A 683 -27.90 -53.54 -11.04
CA PHE A 683 -27.99 -52.99 -12.40
C PHE A 683 -29.36 -52.33 -12.61
N THR A 684 -29.38 -51.08 -13.06
CA THR A 684 -30.60 -50.34 -13.38
C THR A 684 -30.49 -49.78 -14.80
N GLY A 685 -31.46 -50.10 -15.66
CA GLY A 685 -31.39 -49.73 -17.09
C GLY A 685 -30.59 -50.72 -17.95
N ASN A 686 -30.18 -50.29 -19.14
CA ASN A 686 -29.30 -51.09 -19.98
C ASN A 686 -27.87 -50.90 -19.49
N VAL A 687 -27.04 -51.94 -19.51
CA VAL A 687 -25.63 -51.84 -19.14
C VAL A 687 -24.83 -52.67 -20.13
N LYS A 688 -23.72 -52.11 -20.63
CA LYS A 688 -22.74 -52.85 -21.44
C LYS A 688 -21.47 -53.04 -20.62
N MET A 689 -21.02 -54.28 -20.49
CA MET A 689 -19.70 -54.61 -19.94
C MET A 689 -18.86 -55.25 -21.04
N ASP A 690 -17.60 -54.82 -21.15
CA ASP A 690 -16.64 -55.29 -22.15
C ASP A 690 -15.26 -55.44 -21.49
N ASP A 691 -14.54 -56.50 -21.85
CA ASP A 691 -13.21 -56.84 -21.31
C ASP A 691 -12.20 -57.02 -22.45
N THR A 692 -12.52 -56.48 -23.64
CA THR A 692 -11.75 -56.68 -24.88
C THR A 692 -10.92 -55.50 -25.31
#